data_AF-A0A7I7M7J6-F1
#
_entry.id   AF-A0A7I7M7J6-F1
#
_cell.length_a   1.000
_cell.length_b   1.000
_cell.length_c   1.000
_cell.angle_alpha   90.00
_cell.angle_beta   90.00
_cell.angle_gamma   90.00
#
_symmetry.space_group_name_H-M   'P 1'
#
loop_
_entity.id
_entity.type
_entity.pdbx_description
1 polymer ?
#
loop_
_entity_poly.entity_id
_entity_poly.type
_entity_poly.pdbx_seq_one_letter_code
_entity_poly.pdbx_strand_id
1 'polypeptide(L)'
;MPQSSSADRLSRPFTEAAATRLNRWPAFPYHVWVRVSLWVSVVSVAVLFGWGAWQRRWIADDGLIVLRTVRNLLAGNGPVFNAGERVEANTSTVWSYLVTLGGFVSGSARLEYVALVLALVLSVLGVVLVMFGTARLYAPGLTGRRAVFLPAGALVYIAIPPARDFATSGLENGLVLAYLGLLWWMMVCWSQGLRRPDGERTSRGFDATLAVVAGLSVLVRPELALIGGLALVMMLVAAPTWRRRLTLVVAGGLIPVAYQIFRMGYYGLLVPGTALAKDASGAKWNQGLVYLANFNQPYLLWAPAVLLIGLGLMVLLLRGRPSWGDRRARKQSGRLARTVQSPPAAVAFILISGLLQAVYWIRQGGDFMHGRVLLTPLFCLLAPVAVIPLMLPDRSRMARGAGYLYAGATAVLWLAVAGWALWAANSPGMGADATRVTYTGIVDERRFYSQATGHAHPLTAADYLDYPRMRAVLTAIENTPDGALLLPAGDYDRWDVIPALPPPPDVRAAMKREAGGYVGPHTVFFTNLGMLGMNVGLDVRVIDQIGLANPLAAHTARLTDGRIGHDKNLFPDWAVAEGPFLKERPWIPQYLDEEWIRQAEAALKCPETDEVLEAIRAPMGFRRFLSNVVHAAEYTRYRIDRVPLYELARCGLPVPEPVDPPYTGLPPTGP
;
A
#
# COMPACT_ATOMS: atom_id res chain seq x y z
N MET A 1 -4.68 25.37 66.60
CA MET A 1 -4.81 23.88 66.65
C MET A 1 -6.16 23.57 67.27
N PRO A 2 -7.00 22.73 66.65
CA PRO A 2 -6.75 21.28 66.62
C PRO A 2 -6.32 20.76 65.26
N GLN A 3 -5.82 19.52 65.30
CA GLN A 3 -4.97 18.84 64.33
C GLN A 3 -5.79 18.23 63.18
N SER A 4 -5.37 18.47 61.92
CA SER A 4 -5.79 17.60 60.81
C SER A 4 -4.82 16.42 60.75
N SER A 5 -5.34 15.23 61.02
CA SER A 5 -4.58 13.98 60.91
C SER A 5 -4.26 13.68 59.45
N SER A 6 -3.01 13.32 59.17
CA SER A 6 -2.47 12.95 57.85
C SER A 6 -2.98 11.60 57.32
N ALA A 7 -4.16 11.13 57.74
CA ALA A 7 -4.68 9.81 57.40
C ALA A 7 -5.56 9.78 56.13
N ASP A 8 -6.05 10.93 55.65
CA ASP A 8 -6.96 10.98 54.48
C ASP A 8 -6.27 11.00 53.10
N ARG A 9 -4.94 10.83 53.04
CA ARG A 9 -4.17 10.84 51.76
C ARG A 9 -3.73 9.47 51.25
N LEU A 10 -4.08 8.36 51.91
CA LEU A 10 -3.49 7.05 51.61
C LEU A 10 -4.46 5.92 51.26
N SER A 11 -5.67 6.20 50.80
CA SER A 11 -6.59 5.15 50.33
C SER A 11 -7.44 5.59 49.14
N ARG A 12 -6.78 5.90 48.02
CA ARG A 12 -7.42 5.72 46.70
C ARG A 12 -6.78 4.51 46.02
N PRO A 13 -7.55 3.45 45.73
CA PRO A 13 -7.04 2.33 44.96
C PRO A 13 -6.46 2.85 43.63
N PHE A 14 -5.23 2.47 43.31
CA PHE A 14 -4.55 2.79 42.04
C PHE A 14 -5.42 2.43 40.82
N THR A 15 -6.33 1.46 41.00
CA THR A 15 -7.32 0.98 40.02
C THR A 15 -8.42 1.99 39.70
N GLU A 16 -8.91 2.81 40.65
CA GLU A 16 -9.92 3.84 40.38
C GLU A 16 -9.35 5.05 39.65
N ALA A 17 -8.09 5.43 39.95
CA ALA A 17 -7.40 6.50 39.24
C ALA A 17 -7.03 6.10 37.80
N ALA A 18 -6.72 4.83 37.56
CA ALA A 18 -6.53 4.27 36.22
C ALA A 18 -7.87 4.13 35.47
N ALA A 19 -8.93 3.67 36.14
CA ALA A 19 -10.28 3.56 35.56
C ALA A 19 -10.90 4.93 35.24
N THR A 20 -10.69 5.95 36.08
CA THR A 20 -11.10 7.34 35.79
C THR A 20 -10.25 8.00 34.71
N ARG A 21 -8.99 7.58 34.49
CA ARG A 21 -8.18 7.99 33.33
C ARG A 21 -8.61 7.30 32.04
N LEU A 22 -9.07 6.05 32.09
CA LEU A 22 -9.66 5.32 30.96
C LEU A 22 -11.06 5.83 30.61
N ASN A 23 -11.83 6.33 31.59
CA ASN A 23 -13.13 7.00 31.40
C ASN A 23 -13.04 8.37 30.68
N ARG A 24 -11.85 8.84 30.31
CA ARG A 24 -11.66 10.06 29.50
C ARG A 24 -11.65 9.81 27.99
N TRP A 25 -12.05 8.62 27.56
CA TRP A 25 -12.40 8.36 26.17
C TRP A 25 -13.75 9.02 25.83
N PRO A 26 -13.96 9.52 24.60
CA PRO A 26 -15.21 10.21 24.24
C PRO A 26 -16.43 9.30 24.40
N ALA A 27 -17.18 9.44 25.49
CA ALA A 27 -18.49 8.82 25.62
C ALA A 27 -19.44 9.37 24.55
N PHE A 28 -20.32 8.51 24.04
CA PHE A 28 -21.37 8.85 23.08
C PHE A 28 -22.70 9.09 23.82
N PRO A 29 -23.11 10.34 24.10
CA PRO A 29 -24.40 10.63 24.74
C PRO A 29 -25.53 10.61 23.70
N TYR A 30 -25.74 9.44 23.09
CA TYR A 30 -26.83 9.21 22.14
C TYR A 30 -28.07 8.70 22.88
N HIS A 31 -29.24 9.06 22.35
CA HIS A 31 -30.50 8.38 22.71
C HIS A 31 -30.40 6.88 22.35
N VAL A 32 -31.09 6.00 23.09
CA VAL A 32 -31.03 4.53 22.92
C VAL A 32 -31.23 4.11 21.45
N TRP A 33 -32.28 4.62 20.78
CA TRP A 33 -32.53 4.37 19.35
C TRP A 33 -31.38 4.77 18.41
N VAL A 34 -30.68 5.86 18.70
CA VAL A 34 -29.53 6.31 17.90
C VAL A 34 -28.34 5.35 18.09
N ARG A 35 -28.12 4.85 19.31
CA ARG A 35 -27.09 3.84 19.60
C ARG A 35 -27.39 2.52 18.91
N VAL A 36 -28.62 2.03 19.06
CA VAL A 36 -29.05 0.74 18.49
C VAL A 36 -28.94 0.80 16.97
N SER A 37 -29.47 1.84 16.32
CA SER A 37 -29.39 1.99 14.86
C SER A 37 -27.95 2.13 14.35
N LEU A 38 -27.07 2.82 15.08
CA LEU A 38 -25.64 2.88 14.74
C LEU A 38 -25.00 1.49 14.79
N TRP A 39 -25.20 0.74 15.88
CA TRP A 39 -24.64 -0.60 16.03
C TRP A 39 -25.19 -1.56 14.97
N VAL A 40 -26.50 -1.55 14.72
CA VAL A 40 -27.11 -2.35 13.64
C VAL A 40 -26.49 -2.00 12.29
N SER A 41 -26.33 -0.71 11.97
CA SER A 41 -25.69 -0.26 10.73
C SER A 41 -24.25 -0.75 10.61
N VAL A 42 -23.45 -0.56 11.68
CA VAL A 42 -22.04 -0.97 11.72
C VAL A 42 -21.89 -2.48 11.57
N VAL A 43 -22.65 -3.26 12.34
CA VAL A 43 -22.62 -4.73 12.27
C VAL A 43 -23.07 -5.21 10.90
N SER A 44 -24.14 -4.66 10.34
CA SER A 44 -24.64 -5.05 9.01
C SER A 44 -23.60 -4.78 7.93
N VAL A 45 -23.01 -3.58 7.90
CA VAL A 45 -21.96 -3.23 6.92
C VAL A 45 -20.71 -4.09 7.12
N ALA A 46 -20.27 -4.31 8.36
CA ALA A 46 -19.11 -5.14 8.66
C ALA A 46 -19.30 -6.59 8.21
N VAL A 47 -20.48 -7.18 8.47
CA VAL A 47 -20.83 -8.54 8.04
C VAL A 47 -20.92 -8.62 6.51
N LEU A 48 -21.63 -7.69 5.87
CA LEU A 48 -21.78 -7.67 4.41
C LEU A 48 -20.42 -7.51 3.70
N PHE A 49 -19.56 -6.63 4.22
CA PHE A 49 -18.24 -6.42 3.64
C PHE A 49 -17.32 -7.60 3.88
N GLY A 50 -17.27 -8.13 5.11
CA GLY A 50 -16.49 -9.32 5.44
C GLY A 50 -16.92 -10.53 4.62
N TRP A 51 -18.23 -10.75 4.48
CA TRP A 51 -18.79 -11.80 3.62
C TRP A 51 -18.43 -11.57 2.15
N GLY A 52 -18.64 -10.36 1.63
CA GLY A 52 -18.34 -10.02 0.24
C GLY A 52 -16.85 -10.15 -0.10
N ALA A 53 -15.96 -9.81 0.83
CA ALA A 53 -14.53 -10.01 0.71
C ALA A 53 -14.16 -11.50 0.76
N TRP A 54 -14.75 -12.27 1.68
CA TRP A 54 -14.50 -13.71 1.80
C TRP A 54 -14.94 -14.51 0.56
N GLN A 55 -16.10 -14.16 0.00
CA GLN A 55 -16.62 -14.73 -1.25
C GLN A 55 -15.75 -14.37 -2.46
N ARG A 56 -14.83 -13.41 -2.33
CA ARG A 56 -13.93 -12.96 -3.40
C ARG A 56 -12.46 -13.11 -3.00
N ARG A 57 -12.16 -13.90 -1.97
CA ARG A 57 -10.81 -14.08 -1.45
C ARG A 57 -9.83 -14.54 -2.53
N TRP A 58 -8.64 -13.98 -2.49
CA TRP A 58 -7.50 -14.30 -3.35
C TRP A 58 -6.25 -13.62 -2.75
N ILE A 59 -5.05 -14.03 -3.16
CA ILE A 59 -3.82 -13.29 -2.92
C ILE A 59 -3.23 -12.85 -4.26
N ALA A 60 -2.81 -11.60 -4.39
CA ALA A 60 -2.17 -11.11 -5.61
C ALA A 60 -0.73 -11.60 -5.73
N ASP A 61 -0.20 -11.66 -6.95
CA ASP A 61 1.23 -11.89 -7.19
C ASP A 61 2.08 -10.87 -6.42
N ASP A 62 1.77 -9.57 -6.55
CA ASP A 62 2.41 -8.50 -5.76
C ASP A 62 2.30 -8.72 -4.24
N GLY A 63 1.23 -9.37 -3.76
CA GLY A 63 1.05 -9.71 -2.35
C GLY A 63 2.04 -10.79 -1.88
N LEU A 64 2.37 -11.75 -2.74
CA LEU A 64 3.34 -12.81 -2.47
C LEU A 64 4.79 -12.29 -2.40
N ILE A 65 5.11 -11.17 -3.07
CA ILE A 65 6.43 -10.52 -2.99
C ILE A 65 6.76 -10.14 -1.53
N VAL A 66 5.78 -9.59 -0.82
CA VAL A 66 5.92 -9.24 0.61
C VAL A 66 6.25 -10.48 1.43
N LEU A 67 5.60 -11.61 1.14
CA LEU A 67 5.76 -12.85 1.90
C LEU A 67 7.15 -13.46 1.72
N ARG A 68 7.74 -13.38 0.52
CA ARG A 68 9.14 -13.80 0.33
C ARG A 68 10.09 -12.94 1.15
N THR A 69 9.87 -11.63 1.19
CA THR A 69 10.66 -10.73 2.04
C THR A 69 10.52 -11.09 3.52
N VAL A 70 9.31 -11.44 3.96
CA VAL A 70 9.06 -11.91 5.34
C VAL A 70 9.78 -13.25 5.61
N ARG A 71 9.78 -14.19 4.66
CA ARG A 71 10.54 -15.45 4.78
C ARG A 71 12.04 -15.21 4.96
N ASN A 72 12.62 -14.30 4.17
CA ASN A 72 14.02 -13.91 4.34
C ASN A 72 14.30 -13.26 5.70
N LEU A 73 13.42 -12.37 6.15
CA LEU A 73 13.56 -11.73 7.45
C LEU A 73 13.49 -12.75 8.60
N LEU A 74 12.54 -13.68 8.56
CA LEU A 74 12.40 -14.75 9.55
C LEU A 74 13.54 -15.77 9.49
N ALA A 75 14.15 -15.99 8.32
CA ALA A 75 15.32 -16.83 8.15
C ALA A 75 16.65 -16.17 8.56
N GLY A 76 16.64 -14.88 8.91
CA GLY A 76 17.83 -14.13 9.32
C GLY A 76 18.61 -13.47 8.18
N ASN A 77 18.11 -13.52 6.94
CA ASN A 77 18.73 -12.87 5.77
C ASN A 77 18.48 -11.35 5.73
N GLY A 78 17.66 -10.83 6.66
CA GLY A 78 17.26 -9.42 6.72
C GLY A 78 15.99 -9.11 5.89
N PRO A 79 15.51 -7.86 5.91
CA PRO A 79 14.29 -7.44 5.21
C PRO A 79 14.54 -7.27 3.70
N VAL A 80 14.86 -8.36 3.01
CA VAL A 80 15.26 -8.38 1.59
C VAL A 80 14.48 -9.41 0.79
N PHE A 81 14.30 -9.17 -0.51
CA PHE A 81 13.64 -10.12 -1.40
C PHE A 81 14.57 -11.26 -1.86
N ASN A 82 15.83 -10.94 -2.15
CA ASN A 82 16.90 -11.89 -2.41
C ASN A 82 17.94 -11.83 -1.29
N ALA A 83 18.34 -12.98 -0.76
CA ALA A 83 19.41 -13.04 0.23
C ALA A 83 20.71 -12.46 -0.35
N GLY A 84 21.41 -11.65 0.43
CA GLY A 84 22.66 -10.98 0.01
C GLY A 84 22.48 -9.66 -0.76
N GLU A 85 21.26 -9.32 -1.21
CA GLU A 85 20.98 -8.07 -1.93
C GLU A 85 20.02 -7.19 -1.13
N ARG A 86 20.50 -6.04 -0.65
CA ARG A 86 19.68 -5.10 0.15
C ARG A 86 18.82 -4.21 -0.73
N VAL A 87 17.77 -4.79 -1.32
CA VAL A 87 16.75 -4.09 -2.12
C VAL A 87 15.41 -4.05 -1.35
N GLU A 88 14.86 -2.86 -1.16
CA GLU A 88 13.53 -2.65 -0.55
C GLU A 88 12.42 -2.87 -1.60
N ALA A 89 12.11 -4.14 -1.88
CA ALA A 89 11.10 -4.55 -2.87
C ALA A 89 9.65 -4.28 -2.42
N ASN A 90 9.43 -3.94 -1.15
CA ASN A 90 8.11 -3.70 -0.59
C ASN A 90 7.81 -2.19 -0.48
N THR A 91 6.61 -1.77 -0.88
CA THR A 91 6.18 -0.36 -0.74
C THR A 91 5.77 0.00 0.69
N SER A 92 5.10 -0.93 1.39
CA SER A 92 4.54 -0.70 2.73
C SER A 92 5.42 -1.34 3.81
N THR A 93 6.13 -0.49 4.54
CA THR A 93 6.97 -0.88 5.66
C THR A 93 6.15 -1.50 6.78
N VAL A 94 5.09 -0.80 7.24
CA VAL A 94 4.26 -1.27 8.35
C VAL A 94 3.58 -2.59 8.01
N TRP A 95 3.10 -2.77 6.78
CA TRP A 95 2.50 -4.04 6.35
C TRP A 95 3.48 -5.20 6.43
N SER A 96 4.71 -5.03 5.92
CA SER A 96 5.75 -6.06 5.95
C SER A 96 6.05 -6.54 7.37
N TYR A 97 6.21 -5.60 8.32
CA TYR A 97 6.48 -5.93 9.72
C TYR A 97 5.26 -6.47 10.47
N LEU A 98 4.04 -6.05 10.12
CA LEU A 98 2.82 -6.65 10.68
C LEU A 98 2.67 -8.11 10.25
N VAL A 99 2.93 -8.42 8.97
CA VAL A 99 2.91 -9.81 8.48
C VAL A 99 4.05 -10.62 9.11
N THR A 100 5.24 -10.03 9.30
CA THR A 100 6.35 -10.68 10.01
C THR A 100 5.96 -11.03 11.44
N LEU A 101 5.36 -10.08 12.18
CA LEU A 101 4.88 -10.31 13.54
C LEU A 101 3.79 -11.39 13.57
N GLY A 102 2.85 -11.35 12.62
CA GLY A 102 1.82 -12.37 12.48
C GLY A 102 2.39 -13.75 12.19
N GLY A 103 3.40 -13.85 11.32
CA GLY A 103 4.13 -15.08 11.02
C GLY A 103 4.84 -15.64 12.24
N PHE A 104 5.54 -14.77 12.98
CA PHE A 104 6.21 -15.14 14.23
C PHE A 104 5.23 -15.67 15.29
N VAL A 105 4.09 -14.99 15.49
CA VAL A 105 3.08 -15.38 16.49
C VAL A 105 2.33 -16.66 16.10
N SER A 106 2.09 -16.85 14.80
CA SER A 106 1.34 -18.01 14.28
C SER A 106 2.20 -19.26 14.07
N GLY A 107 3.53 -19.15 14.23
CA GLY A 107 4.46 -20.28 14.20
C GLY A 107 4.48 -20.99 12.85
N SER A 108 3.96 -22.21 12.80
CA SER A 108 3.96 -23.06 11.60
C SER A 108 2.82 -22.76 10.61
N ALA A 109 1.99 -21.74 10.88
CA ALA A 109 0.95 -21.34 9.93
C ALA A 109 1.57 -20.78 8.64
N ARG A 110 0.90 -21.04 7.51
CA ARG A 110 1.31 -20.46 6.22
C ARG A 110 1.14 -18.94 6.24
N LEU A 111 2.18 -18.22 5.81
CA LEU A 111 2.19 -16.75 5.80
C LEU A 111 1.07 -16.17 4.92
N GLU A 112 0.66 -16.88 3.88
CA GLU A 112 -0.45 -16.50 3.00
C GLU A 112 -1.77 -16.37 3.78
N TYR A 113 -2.05 -17.29 4.70
CA TYR A 113 -3.25 -17.21 5.54
C TYR A 113 -3.14 -16.13 6.61
N VAL A 114 -1.93 -15.89 7.13
CA VAL A 114 -1.67 -14.76 8.04
C VAL A 114 -1.98 -13.45 7.34
N ALA A 115 -1.44 -13.24 6.14
CA ALA A 115 -1.68 -12.04 5.34
C ALA A 115 -3.17 -11.89 4.96
N LEU A 116 -3.83 -12.98 4.57
CA LEU A 116 -5.26 -13.02 4.27
C LEU A 116 -6.10 -12.52 5.46
N VAL A 117 -5.87 -13.09 6.65
CA VAL A 117 -6.63 -12.76 7.86
C VAL A 117 -6.34 -11.32 8.29
N LEU A 118 -5.07 -10.91 8.30
CA LEU A 118 -4.69 -9.54 8.65
C LEU A 118 -5.34 -8.52 7.69
N ALA A 119 -5.27 -8.76 6.37
CA ALA A 119 -5.85 -7.88 5.37
C ALA A 119 -7.38 -7.76 5.55
N LEU A 120 -8.06 -8.89 5.76
CA LEU A 120 -9.52 -8.93 5.96
C LEU A 120 -9.94 -8.19 7.23
N VAL A 121 -9.30 -8.50 8.36
CA VAL A 121 -9.61 -7.88 9.66
C VAL A 121 -9.38 -6.37 9.60
N LEU A 122 -8.24 -5.92 9.04
CA LEU A 122 -7.94 -4.49 8.92
C LEU A 122 -8.89 -3.78 7.96
N SER A 123 -9.29 -4.41 6.86
CA SER A 123 -10.28 -3.85 5.93
C SER A 123 -11.63 -3.61 6.62
N VAL A 124 -12.15 -4.63 7.33
CA VAL A 124 -13.40 -4.50 8.08
C VAL A 124 -13.28 -3.47 9.19
N LEU A 125 -12.17 -3.48 9.93
CA LEU A 125 -11.89 -2.51 10.99
C LEU A 125 -11.85 -1.07 10.44
N GLY A 126 -11.26 -0.84 9.27
CA GLY A 126 -11.23 0.47 8.62
C GLY A 126 -12.63 1.01 8.33
N VAL A 127 -13.50 0.18 7.76
CA VAL A 127 -14.90 0.55 7.50
C VAL A 127 -15.65 0.83 8.81
N VAL A 128 -15.45 0.03 9.84
CA VAL A 128 -16.06 0.24 11.16
C VAL A 128 -15.58 1.56 11.79
N LEU A 129 -14.28 1.82 11.77
CA LEU A 129 -13.69 3.04 12.33
C LEU A 129 -14.15 4.30 11.59
N VAL A 130 -14.26 4.25 10.25
CA VAL A 130 -14.76 5.41 9.51
C VAL A 130 -16.22 5.71 9.86
N MET A 131 -17.07 4.67 10.00
CA MET A 131 -18.46 4.84 10.44
C MET A 131 -18.55 5.43 11.85
N PHE A 132 -17.69 4.97 12.79
CA PHE A 132 -17.63 5.56 14.13
C PHE A 132 -17.11 7.00 14.14
N GLY A 133 -16.12 7.32 13.31
CA GLY A 133 -15.65 8.69 13.09
C GLY A 133 -16.77 9.61 12.63
N THR A 134 -17.59 9.14 11.70
CA THR A 134 -18.69 9.93 11.12
C THR A 134 -19.89 10.03 12.05
N ALA A 135 -20.22 8.96 12.78
CA ALA A 135 -21.18 9.04 13.87
C ALA A 135 -20.72 10.08 14.90
N ARG A 136 -19.44 10.05 15.29
CA ARG A 136 -18.83 11.00 16.22
C ARG A 136 -18.90 12.44 15.70
N LEU A 137 -18.66 12.66 14.41
CA LEU A 137 -18.82 13.96 13.75
C LEU A 137 -20.24 14.51 13.97
N TYR A 138 -21.22 13.62 13.95
CA TYR A 138 -22.63 13.98 14.07
C TYR A 138 -23.19 14.05 15.49
N ALA A 139 -22.49 13.48 16.49
CA ALA A 139 -22.99 13.40 17.87
C ALA A 139 -23.42 14.72 18.51
N PRO A 140 -22.65 15.83 18.44
CA PRO A 140 -23.02 17.08 19.14
C PRO A 140 -24.33 17.70 18.65
N GLY A 141 -24.73 17.46 17.40
CA GLY A 141 -25.98 17.95 16.83
C GLY A 141 -27.19 17.04 17.09
N LEU A 142 -26.96 15.84 17.65
CA LEU A 142 -27.97 14.82 17.89
C LEU A 142 -28.31 14.62 19.37
N THR A 143 -27.62 15.31 20.28
CA THR A 143 -27.89 15.27 21.72
C THR A 143 -29.35 15.68 21.99
N GLY A 144 -30.11 14.79 22.62
CA GLY A 144 -31.54 15.02 22.93
C GLY A 144 -32.50 14.93 21.74
N ARG A 145 -32.05 14.50 20.55
CA ARG A 145 -32.91 14.30 19.37
C ARG A 145 -33.16 12.81 19.10
N ARG A 146 -34.33 12.49 18.54
CA ARG A 146 -34.63 11.17 17.98
C ARG A 146 -34.11 11.10 16.55
N ALA A 147 -33.17 10.19 16.28
CA ALA A 147 -32.64 9.95 14.96
C ALA A 147 -32.27 8.47 14.79
N VAL A 148 -32.10 8.06 13.54
CA VAL A 148 -31.63 6.73 13.13
C VAL A 148 -30.38 6.92 12.28
N PHE A 149 -29.30 6.22 12.59
CA PHE A 149 -28.15 6.17 11.68
C PHE A 149 -28.40 5.16 10.57
N LEU A 150 -28.16 5.59 9.34
CA LEU A 150 -28.22 4.73 8.15
C LEU A 150 -26.85 4.74 7.47
N PRO A 151 -26.33 3.60 7.01
CA PRO A 151 -25.06 3.57 6.28
C PRO A 151 -25.26 4.14 4.89
N ALA A 152 -24.41 5.08 4.45
CA ALA A 152 -24.55 5.71 3.13
C ALA A 152 -23.24 5.59 2.35
N GLY A 153 -22.24 6.42 2.67
CA GLY A 153 -20.91 6.31 2.06
C GLY A 153 -20.27 4.94 2.30
N ALA A 154 -20.53 4.32 3.45
CA ALA A 154 -20.04 2.96 3.72
C ALA A 154 -20.66 1.92 2.78
N LEU A 155 -21.97 2.02 2.47
CA LEU A 155 -22.62 1.14 1.48
C LEU A 155 -21.98 1.30 0.10
N VAL A 156 -21.66 2.53 -0.30
CA VAL A 156 -21.02 2.80 -1.59
C VAL A 156 -19.67 2.11 -1.69
N TYR A 157 -18.83 2.23 -0.67
CA TYR A 157 -17.51 1.60 -0.67
C TYR A 157 -17.60 0.08 -0.76
N ILE A 158 -18.42 -0.57 0.09
CA ILE A 158 -18.47 -2.03 0.18
C ILE A 158 -19.17 -2.70 -1.02
N ALA A 159 -19.99 -1.94 -1.76
CA ALA A 159 -20.68 -2.43 -2.95
C ALA A 159 -19.74 -2.63 -4.14
N ILE A 160 -18.68 -1.81 -4.24
CA ILE A 160 -17.81 -1.79 -5.41
C ILE A 160 -16.96 -3.08 -5.45
N PRO A 161 -16.97 -3.85 -6.55
CA PRO A 161 -16.21 -5.10 -6.68
C PRO A 161 -14.72 -4.99 -6.31
N PRO A 162 -13.93 -4.02 -6.84
CA PRO A 162 -12.55 -3.80 -6.41
C PRO A 162 -12.34 -3.64 -4.90
N ALA A 163 -13.26 -2.99 -4.18
CA ALA A 163 -13.13 -2.81 -2.73
C ALA A 163 -13.17 -4.14 -1.97
N ARG A 164 -13.96 -5.11 -2.47
CA ARG A 164 -14.06 -6.46 -1.91
C ARG A 164 -12.89 -7.34 -2.35
N ASP A 165 -12.42 -7.19 -3.59
CA ASP A 165 -11.26 -7.91 -4.10
C ASP A 165 -10.00 -7.56 -3.32
N PHE A 166 -9.72 -6.26 -3.15
CA PHE A 166 -8.52 -5.79 -2.45
C PHE A 166 -8.59 -5.88 -0.92
N ALA A 167 -9.72 -6.31 -0.35
CA ALA A 167 -9.84 -6.55 1.09
C ALA A 167 -9.07 -7.79 1.56
N THR A 168 -8.69 -8.69 0.65
CA THR A 168 -8.00 -9.96 0.95
C THR A 168 -6.75 -10.21 0.13
N SER A 169 -6.38 -9.31 -0.79
CA SER A 169 -5.37 -9.52 -1.83
C SER A 169 -3.92 -9.74 -1.36
N GLY A 170 -3.65 -9.82 -0.06
CA GLY A 170 -2.30 -9.88 0.54
C GLY A 170 -1.51 -8.56 0.48
N LEU A 171 -2.10 -7.51 -0.11
CA LEU A 171 -1.53 -6.17 -0.17
C LEU A 171 -1.95 -5.33 1.05
N GLU A 172 -1.31 -4.18 1.22
CA GLU A 172 -1.51 -3.27 2.35
C GLU A 172 -2.87 -2.53 2.37
N ASN A 173 -3.75 -2.77 1.40
CA ASN A 173 -5.01 -2.03 1.25
C ASN A 173 -5.88 -2.06 2.52
N GLY A 174 -5.96 -3.22 3.20
CA GLY A 174 -6.66 -3.31 4.48
C GLY A 174 -6.06 -2.45 5.58
N LEU A 175 -4.72 -2.41 5.66
CA LEU A 175 -4.00 -1.51 6.57
C LEU A 175 -4.26 -0.04 6.25
N VAL A 176 -4.31 0.34 4.96
CA VAL A 176 -4.65 1.70 4.53
C VAL A 176 -6.04 2.10 5.01
N LEU A 177 -7.03 1.21 4.88
CA LEU A 177 -8.39 1.47 5.37
C LEU A 177 -8.44 1.60 6.89
N ALA A 178 -7.82 0.68 7.62
CA ALA A 178 -7.73 0.75 9.08
C ALA A 178 -7.07 2.07 9.54
N TYR A 179 -5.97 2.43 8.90
CA TYR A 179 -5.24 3.66 9.15
C TYR A 179 -6.09 4.91 8.91
N LEU A 180 -6.73 5.02 7.74
CA LEU A 180 -7.55 6.18 7.39
C LEU A 180 -8.81 6.28 8.26
N GLY A 181 -9.45 5.16 8.56
CA GLY A 181 -10.58 5.09 9.48
C GLY A 181 -10.20 5.56 10.88
N LEU A 182 -9.06 5.09 11.39
CA LEU A 182 -8.50 5.50 12.69
C LEU A 182 -8.16 6.99 12.69
N LEU A 183 -7.42 7.47 11.68
CA LEU A 183 -7.03 8.88 11.55
C LEU A 183 -8.26 9.78 11.49
N TRP A 184 -9.26 9.44 10.68
CA TRP A 184 -10.53 10.15 10.59
C TRP A 184 -11.23 10.24 11.95
N TRP A 185 -11.42 9.10 12.62
CA TRP A 185 -12.08 9.06 13.92
C TRP A 185 -11.34 9.91 14.97
N MET A 186 -10.00 9.82 15.02
CA MET A 186 -9.18 10.60 15.94
C MET A 186 -9.18 12.10 15.60
N MET A 187 -9.10 12.47 14.33
CA MET A 187 -9.18 13.87 13.87
C MET A 187 -10.54 14.49 14.18
N VAL A 188 -11.64 13.73 14.03
CA VAL A 188 -12.97 14.17 14.44
C VAL A 188 -13.03 14.37 15.96
N CYS A 189 -12.52 13.43 16.75
CA CYS A 189 -12.45 13.58 18.21
C CYS A 189 -11.63 14.81 18.62
N TRP A 190 -10.48 15.01 17.98
CA TRP A 190 -9.60 16.16 18.19
C TRP A 190 -10.28 17.48 17.84
N SER A 191 -11.00 17.54 16.71
CA SER A 191 -11.69 18.74 16.22
C SER A 191 -12.78 19.25 17.17
N GLN A 192 -13.36 18.34 17.97
CA GLN A 192 -14.41 18.63 18.95
C GLN A 192 -13.86 18.98 20.34
N GLY A 193 -12.57 18.69 20.60
CA GLY A 193 -11.96 18.83 21.93
C GLY A 193 -12.03 20.23 22.54
N LEU A 194 -11.83 21.29 21.75
CA LEU A 194 -11.88 22.68 22.23
C LEU A 194 -13.26 23.16 22.68
N ARG A 195 -14.31 22.41 22.36
CA ARG A 195 -15.68 22.86 22.49
C ARG A 195 -16.52 21.96 23.41
N ARG A 196 -15.88 21.09 24.19
CA ARG A 196 -16.56 20.28 25.21
C ARG A 196 -17.12 21.17 26.34
N PRO A 197 -18.29 20.81 26.92
CA PRO A 197 -18.92 21.58 28.00
C PRO A 197 -17.99 21.82 29.20
N ASP A 198 -17.11 20.86 29.50
CA ASP A 198 -16.20 20.92 30.65
C ASP A 198 -14.94 21.76 30.39
N GLY A 199 -14.77 22.32 29.18
CA GLY A 199 -13.58 23.10 28.81
C GLY A 199 -12.27 22.29 28.74
N GLU A 200 -12.29 20.99 29.04
CA GLU A 200 -11.10 20.13 28.97
C GLU A 200 -10.68 19.89 27.51
N ARG A 201 -9.49 20.39 27.15
CA ARG A 201 -8.78 20.02 25.91
C ARG A 201 -8.55 18.51 25.86
N THR A 202 -8.33 17.97 24.65
CA THR A 202 -7.76 16.62 24.49
C THR A 202 -6.52 16.45 25.38
N SER A 203 -6.37 15.24 25.94
CA SER A 203 -5.23 14.93 26.80
C SER A 203 -3.94 15.03 25.98
N ARG A 204 -2.82 15.37 26.65
CA ARG A 204 -1.50 15.40 25.98
C ARG A 204 -1.16 14.05 25.36
N GLY A 205 -1.54 12.95 26.01
CA GLY A 205 -1.36 11.59 25.49
C GLY A 205 -2.15 11.34 24.21
N PHE A 206 -3.40 11.81 24.13
CA PHE A 206 -4.20 11.70 22.91
C PHE A 206 -3.59 12.51 21.75
N ASP A 207 -3.18 13.76 22.00
CA ASP A 207 -2.53 14.60 20.99
C ASP A 207 -1.22 13.95 20.50
N ALA A 208 -0.41 13.40 21.40
CA ALA A 208 0.81 12.68 21.04
C ALA A 208 0.51 11.40 20.24
N THR A 209 -0.50 10.62 20.64
CA THR A 209 -0.92 9.40 19.92
C THR A 209 -1.42 9.73 18.51
N LEU A 210 -2.22 10.79 18.37
CA LEU A 210 -2.67 11.25 17.06
C LEU A 210 -1.49 11.70 16.19
N ALA A 211 -0.49 12.36 16.78
CA ALA A 211 0.73 12.70 16.06
C ALA A 211 1.51 11.47 15.61
N VAL A 212 1.67 10.44 16.46
CA VAL A 212 2.27 9.15 16.06
C VAL A 212 1.51 8.54 14.90
N VAL A 213 0.18 8.43 15.00
CA VAL A 213 -0.66 7.88 13.93
C VAL A 213 -0.46 8.69 12.64
N ALA A 214 -0.59 10.01 12.68
CA ALA A 214 -0.39 10.87 11.51
C ALA A 214 1.03 10.73 10.92
N GLY A 215 2.05 10.59 11.76
CA GLY A 215 3.43 10.35 11.35
C GLY A 215 3.65 9.01 10.64
N LEU A 216 3.00 7.94 11.12
CA LEU A 216 3.08 6.59 10.53
C LEU A 216 2.55 6.53 9.08
N SER A 217 1.83 7.55 8.61
CA SER A 217 1.31 7.64 7.24
C SER A 217 2.31 7.20 6.16
N VAL A 218 3.52 7.75 6.16
CA VAL A 218 4.55 7.49 5.15
C VAL A 218 5.06 6.04 5.18
N LEU A 219 4.99 5.38 6.34
CA LEU A 219 5.39 3.98 6.51
C LEU A 219 4.24 3.01 6.21
N VAL A 220 2.99 3.46 6.29
CA VAL A 220 1.84 2.71 5.76
C VAL A 220 1.92 2.70 4.25
N ARG A 221 1.98 3.88 3.61
CA ARG A 221 2.29 4.04 2.19
C ARG A 221 2.89 5.41 1.93
N PRO A 222 3.87 5.56 1.02
CA PRO A 222 4.54 6.84 0.78
C PRO A 222 3.60 7.99 0.45
N GLU A 223 2.58 7.77 -0.40
CA GLU A 223 1.67 8.85 -0.80
C GLU A 223 0.73 9.30 0.32
N LEU A 224 0.50 8.49 1.36
CA LEU A 224 -0.29 8.90 2.52
C LEU A 224 0.43 9.94 3.38
N ALA A 225 1.73 10.17 3.16
CA ALA A 225 2.49 11.25 3.79
C ALA A 225 1.82 12.62 3.59
N LEU A 226 1.13 12.83 2.47
CA LEU A 226 0.34 14.05 2.23
C LEU A 226 -0.77 14.21 3.28
N ILE A 227 -1.50 13.13 3.57
CA ILE A 227 -2.64 13.14 4.50
C ILE A 227 -2.15 13.26 5.95
N GLY A 228 -1.18 12.44 6.33
CA GLY A 228 -0.60 12.46 7.67
C GLY A 228 0.15 13.78 7.97
N GLY A 229 0.92 14.27 7.01
CA GLY A 229 1.61 15.56 7.10
C GLY A 229 0.64 16.72 7.25
N LEU A 230 -0.44 16.76 6.47
CA LEU A 230 -1.47 17.79 6.61
C LEU A 230 -2.18 17.73 7.97
N ALA A 231 -2.44 16.53 8.51
CA ALA A 231 -2.98 16.38 9.87
C ALA A 231 -2.01 16.93 10.92
N LEU A 232 -0.71 16.63 10.83
CA LEU A 232 0.33 17.17 11.71
C LEU A 232 0.41 18.70 11.61
N VAL A 233 0.35 19.27 10.40
CA VAL A 233 0.34 20.73 10.19
C VAL A 233 -0.87 21.36 10.89
N MET A 234 -2.07 20.80 10.72
CA MET A 234 -3.26 21.28 11.43
C MET A 234 -3.09 21.26 12.95
N MET A 235 -2.50 20.19 13.48
CA MET A 235 -2.24 20.06 14.91
C MET A 235 -1.19 21.07 15.41
N LEU A 236 -0.12 21.31 14.66
CA LEU A 236 0.93 22.27 14.99
C LEU A 236 0.42 23.71 14.98
N VAL A 237 -0.43 24.06 14.00
CA VAL A 237 -1.08 25.36 13.91
C VAL A 237 -2.03 25.60 15.10
N ALA A 238 -2.76 24.56 15.51
CA ALA A 238 -3.65 24.62 16.67
C ALA A 238 -2.92 24.55 18.03
N ALA A 239 -1.68 24.08 18.06
CA ALA A 239 -0.93 23.90 19.29
C ALA A 239 -0.59 25.25 19.97
N PRO A 240 -0.97 25.44 21.25
CA PRO A 240 -0.89 26.74 21.93
C PRO A 240 0.51 27.09 22.46
N THR A 241 1.41 26.12 22.61
CA THR A 241 2.71 26.27 23.29
C THR A 241 3.80 25.55 22.53
N TRP A 242 5.03 26.07 22.54
CA TRP A 242 6.18 25.44 21.89
C TRP A 242 6.45 24.02 22.40
N ARG A 243 6.28 23.76 23.70
CA ARG A 243 6.46 22.41 24.29
C ARG A 243 5.51 21.38 23.67
N ARG A 244 4.26 21.76 23.43
CA ARG A 244 3.29 20.92 22.72
C ARG A 244 3.70 20.72 21.26
N ARG A 245 4.16 21.77 20.58
CA ARG A 245 4.68 21.64 19.20
C ARG A 245 5.85 20.66 19.14
N LEU A 246 6.81 20.77 20.06
CA LEU A 246 7.93 19.83 20.16
C LEU A 246 7.43 18.40 20.40
N THR A 247 6.45 18.21 21.29
CA THR A 247 5.86 16.88 21.53
C THR A 247 5.25 16.31 20.26
N LEU A 248 4.52 17.12 19.48
CA LEU A 248 3.90 16.69 18.22
C LEU A 248 4.94 16.34 17.15
N VAL A 249 6.00 17.16 17.02
CA VAL A 249 7.10 16.92 16.07
C VAL A 249 7.85 15.65 16.43
N VAL A 250 8.22 15.47 17.70
CA VAL A 250 8.93 14.26 18.15
C VAL A 250 8.03 13.04 18.02
N ALA A 251 6.79 13.10 18.50
CA ALA A 251 5.88 11.96 18.46
C ALA A 251 5.52 11.53 17.02
N GLY A 252 5.25 12.49 16.13
CA GLY A 252 4.97 12.18 14.72
C GLY A 252 6.21 11.89 13.87
N GLY A 253 7.37 12.45 14.22
CA GLY A 253 8.58 12.36 13.43
C GLY A 253 9.52 11.21 13.80
N LEU A 254 9.53 10.76 15.05
CA LEU A 254 10.58 9.84 15.55
C LEU A 254 10.65 8.54 14.75
N ILE A 255 9.54 7.83 14.60
CA ILE A 255 9.51 6.52 13.91
C ILE A 255 9.77 6.68 12.40
N PRO A 256 9.09 7.58 11.67
CA PRO A 256 9.36 7.80 10.24
C PRO A 256 10.79 8.23 9.94
N VAL A 257 11.35 9.15 10.74
CA VAL A 257 12.72 9.63 10.55
C VAL A 257 13.74 8.54 10.86
N ALA A 258 13.54 7.78 11.94
CA ALA A 258 14.42 6.66 12.26
C ALA A 258 14.41 5.59 11.15
N TYR A 259 13.24 5.24 10.62
CA TYR A 259 13.15 4.30 9.50
C TYR A 259 13.75 4.89 8.22
N GLN A 260 13.58 6.19 7.95
CA GLN A 260 14.20 6.82 6.79
C GLN A 260 15.74 6.77 6.86
N ILE A 261 16.34 7.00 8.03
CA ILE A 261 17.79 6.85 8.23
C ILE A 261 18.20 5.38 8.02
N PHE A 262 17.44 4.44 8.59
CA PHE A 262 17.65 3.01 8.36
C PHE A 262 17.59 2.66 6.87
N ARG A 263 16.58 3.14 6.13
CA ARG A 263 16.43 2.91 4.70
C ARG A 263 17.64 3.41 3.93
N MET A 264 18.06 4.64 4.19
CA MET A 264 19.20 5.24 3.52
C MET A 264 20.49 4.45 3.77
N GLY A 265 20.76 4.05 5.01
CA GLY A 265 21.97 3.30 5.34
C GLY A 265 21.94 1.82 4.93
N TYR A 266 20.79 1.16 5.05
CA TYR A 266 20.65 -0.27 4.79
C TYR A 266 20.45 -0.59 3.30
N TYR A 267 19.56 0.14 2.62
CA TYR A 267 19.24 -0.06 1.20
C TYR A 267 19.96 0.89 0.25
N GLY A 268 20.64 1.93 0.77
CA GLY A 268 21.37 2.89 -0.08
C GLY A 268 20.48 3.85 -0.87
N LEU A 269 19.19 3.96 -0.57
CA LEU A 269 18.23 4.77 -1.34
C LEU A 269 17.44 5.74 -0.46
N LEU A 270 17.00 6.87 -1.04
CA LEU A 270 16.11 7.84 -0.36
C LEU A 270 14.65 7.38 -0.36
N VAL A 271 14.26 6.58 -1.33
CA VAL A 271 12.89 6.10 -1.54
C VAL A 271 12.89 4.58 -1.60
N PRO A 272 11.74 3.91 -1.34
CA PRO A 272 11.65 2.48 -1.58
C PRO A 272 12.03 2.11 -3.01
N GLY A 273 12.61 0.93 -3.21
CA GLY A 273 12.98 0.44 -4.56
C GLY A 273 11.79 0.46 -5.52
N THR A 274 10.59 0.16 -5.03
CA THR A 274 9.34 0.25 -5.80
C THR A 274 9.03 1.64 -6.38
N ALA A 275 9.44 2.73 -5.71
CA ALA A 275 9.24 4.09 -6.20
C ALA A 275 10.20 4.43 -7.36
N LEU A 276 11.40 3.86 -7.32
CA LEU A 276 12.41 3.96 -8.37
C LEU A 276 12.02 3.09 -9.58
N ALA A 277 11.59 1.84 -9.34
CA ALA A 277 11.11 0.92 -10.37
C ALA A 277 9.95 1.50 -11.19
N LYS A 278 9.07 2.29 -10.57
CA LYS A 278 7.90 2.90 -11.23
C LYS A 278 8.13 4.32 -11.77
N ASP A 279 9.34 4.86 -11.65
CA ASP A 279 9.67 6.31 -11.72
C ASP A 279 8.47 7.20 -11.33
N ALA A 280 8.21 7.27 -10.03
CA ALA A 280 7.07 7.97 -9.42
C ALA A 280 7.02 9.50 -9.69
N SER A 281 7.93 10.06 -10.47
CA SER A 281 8.00 11.48 -10.86
C SER A 281 7.33 11.79 -12.22
N GLY A 282 7.16 10.79 -13.09
CA GLY A 282 6.61 10.96 -14.44
C GLY A 282 5.10 11.24 -14.44
N ALA A 283 4.63 12.15 -15.31
CA ALA A 283 3.21 12.46 -15.45
C ALA A 283 2.60 11.79 -16.69
N LYS A 284 1.57 10.95 -16.51
CA LYS A 284 0.81 10.25 -17.55
C LYS A 284 -0.69 10.53 -17.44
N TRP A 285 -1.07 11.81 -17.53
CA TRP A 285 -2.46 12.29 -17.37
C TRP A 285 -3.49 11.55 -18.24
N ASN A 286 -3.18 11.34 -19.53
CA ASN A 286 -4.10 10.68 -20.45
C ASN A 286 -4.46 9.27 -19.95
N GLN A 287 -3.45 8.48 -19.58
CA GLN A 287 -3.64 7.16 -19.02
C GLN A 287 -4.40 7.19 -17.68
N GLY A 288 -4.17 8.21 -16.85
CA GLY A 288 -4.91 8.35 -15.59
C GLY A 288 -6.38 8.68 -15.77
N LEU A 289 -6.73 9.45 -16.81
CA LEU A 289 -8.13 9.70 -17.17
C LEU A 289 -8.79 8.42 -17.73
N VAL A 290 -8.06 7.63 -18.53
CA VAL A 290 -8.49 6.29 -18.95
C VAL A 290 -8.73 5.40 -17.73
N TYR A 291 -7.84 5.41 -16.75
CA TYR A 291 -7.98 4.63 -15.52
C TYR A 291 -9.19 5.08 -14.68
N LEU A 292 -9.42 6.39 -14.55
CA LEU A 292 -10.62 6.92 -13.89
C LEU A 292 -11.91 6.51 -14.60
N ALA A 293 -11.93 6.60 -15.94
CA ALA A 293 -13.07 6.18 -16.74
C ALA A 293 -13.31 4.67 -16.60
N ASN A 294 -12.25 3.87 -16.67
CA ASN A 294 -12.28 2.42 -16.46
C ASN A 294 -12.84 2.05 -15.08
N PHE A 295 -12.53 2.81 -14.02
CA PHE A 295 -13.11 2.60 -12.69
C PHE A 295 -14.57 3.08 -12.59
N ASN A 296 -14.94 4.19 -13.23
CA ASN A 296 -16.27 4.78 -13.14
C ASN A 296 -17.32 4.03 -13.98
N GLN A 297 -17.01 3.67 -15.23
CA GLN A 297 -17.98 3.16 -16.20
C GLN A 297 -18.69 1.85 -15.76
N PRO A 298 -17.99 0.83 -15.23
CA PRO A 298 -18.63 -0.43 -14.81
C PRO A 298 -19.65 -0.31 -13.68
N TYR A 299 -19.56 0.78 -12.90
CA TYR A 299 -20.33 0.96 -11.67
C TYR A 299 -21.11 2.29 -11.63
N LEU A 300 -21.05 3.12 -12.69
CA LEU A 300 -21.67 4.44 -12.75
C LEU A 300 -21.40 5.27 -11.48
N LEU A 301 -20.13 5.36 -11.03
CA LEU A 301 -19.76 5.95 -9.72
C LEU A 301 -20.19 7.42 -9.55
N TRP A 302 -20.45 8.14 -10.65
CA TRP A 302 -21.03 9.48 -10.60
C TRP A 302 -22.44 9.49 -9.96
N ALA A 303 -23.24 8.43 -10.12
CA ALA A 303 -24.59 8.35 -9.58
C ALA A 303 -24.63 8.37 -8.04
N PRO A 304 -23.94 7.47 -7.32
CA PRO A 304 -23.88 7.55 -5.85
C PRO A 304 -23.17 8.82 -5.38
N ALA A 305 -22.22 9.37 -6.14
CA ALA A 305 -21.60 10.65 -5.78
C ALA A 305 -22.62 11.79 -5.72
N VAL A 306 -23.47 11.94 -6.75
CA VAL A 306 -24.54 12.94 -6.77
C VAL A 306 -25.55 12.72 -5.63
N LEU A 307 -25.99 11.47 -5.41
CA LEU A 307 -26.92 11.13 -4.34
C LEU A 307 -26.34 11.45 -2.95
N LEU A 308 -25.07 11.14 -2.69
CA LEU A 308 -24.40 11.42 -1.43
C LEU A 308 -24.14 12.91 -1.21
N ILE A 309 -23.84 13.67 -2.27
CA ILE A 309 -23.76 15.13 -2.20
C ILE A 309 -25.11 15.71 -1.79
N GLY A 310 -26.20 15.25 -2.42
CA GLY A 310 -27.57 15.64 -2.05
C GLY A 310 -27.90 15.32 -0.58
N LEU A 311 -27.58 14.10 -0.13
CA LEU A 311 -27.74 13.68 1.27
C LEU A 311 -26.92 14.55 2.23
N GLY A 312 -25.65 14.82 1.92
CA GLY A 312 -24.75 15.64 2.72
C GLY A 312 -25.23 17.09 2.84
N LEU A 313 -25.63 17.71 1.72
CA LEU A 313 -26.21 19.05 1.69
C LEU A 313 -27.48 19.12 2.51
N MET A 314 -28.37 18.14 2.38
CA MET A 314 -29.62 18.12 3.13
C MET A 314 -29.39 17.99 4.65
N VAL A 315 -28.45 17.13 5.06
CA VAL A 315 -28.03 17.05 6.47
C VAL A 315 -27.42 18.37 6.95
N LEU A 316 -26.65 19.07 6.12
CA LEU A 316 -26.02 20.34 6.47
C LEU A 316 -27.02 21.50 6.59
N LEU A 317 -27.96 21.63 5.66
CA LEU A 317 -28.97 22.68 5.63
C LEU A 317 -29.96 22.57 6.80
N LEU A 318 -30.26 21.35 7.26
CA LEU A 318 -31.28 21.08 8.28
C LEU A 318 -30.68 20.80 9.67
N ARG A 319 -29.35 20.72 9.75
CA ARG A 319 -28.64 20.89 11.02
C ARG A 319 -28.83 22.32 11.50
N GLY A 320 -29.84 22.53 12.32
CA GLY A 320 -29.93 23.75 13.13
C GLY A 320 -28.58 24.02 13.79
N ARG A 321 -28.15 25.29 13.81
CA ARG A 321 -26.85 25.70 14.38
C ARG A 321 -26.72 25.04 15.74
N PRO A 322 -25.73 24.14 15.95
CA PRO A 322 -25.65 23.45 17.20
C PRO A 322 -25.46 24.50 18.30
N SER A 323 -26.24 24.41 19.38
CA SER A 323 -26.19 25.32 20.52
C SER A 323 -24.93 25.00 21.33
N TRP A 324 -23.75 25.27 20.77
CA TRP A 324 -22.49 25.19 21.50
C TRP A 324 -22.44 26.39 22.43
N GLY A 325 -23.04 26.23 23.61
CA GLY A 325 -22.79 27.09 24.74
C GLY A 325 -21.38 26.82 25.24
N ASP A 326 -20.45 27.75 24.99
CA ASP A 326 -19.79 28.50 26.06
C ASP A 326 -18.95 29.65 25.45
N ARG A 327 -19.21 30.89 25.89
CA ARG A 327 -18.45 32.08 25.48
C ARG A 327 -17.05 32.13 26.14
N ARG A 328 -16.78 31.32 27.18
CA ARG A 328 -15.51 31.31 27.93
C ARG A 328 -14.34 30.65 27.21
N ALA A 329 -14.53 29.48 26.57
CA ALA A 329 -13.48 28.83 25.75
C ALA A 329 -13.00 29.70 24.57
N ARG A 330 -13.85 30.65 24.15
CA ARG A 330 -13.63 31.61 23.06
C ARG A 330 -12.54 32.65 23.37
N LYS A 331 -12.18 32.87 24.65
CA LYS A 331 -11.21 33.89 25.08
C LYS A 331 -9.76 33.42 25.19
N GLN A 332 -9.47 32.11 25.35
CA GLN A 332 -8.12 31.61 25.65
C GLN A 332 -7.36 30.99 24.44
N SER A 333 -8.00 30.85 23.27
CA SER A 333 -7.36 30.27 22.07
C SER A 333 -7.42 31.24 20.88
N GLY A 334 -6.29 31.39 20.18
CA GLY A 334 -6.16 32.24 18.99
C GLY A 334 -7.21 31.91 17.91
N ARG A 335 -7.61 32.91 17.11
CA ARG A 335 -8.64 32.74 16.06
C ARG A 335 -8.29 31.58 15.12
N LEU A 336 -7.03 31.49 14.67
CA LEU A 336 -6.56 30.46 13.76
C LEU A 336 -6.71 29.04 14.33
N ALA A 337 -6.28 28.82 15.58
CA ALA A 337 -6.42 27.53 16.25
C ALA A 337 -7.89 27.08 16.37
N ARG A 338 -8.82 28.03 16.61
CA ARG A 338 -10.26 27.73 16.67
C ARG A 338 -10.85 27.34 15.32
N THR A 339 -10.37 27.93 14.24
CA THR A 339 -10.80 27.61 12.87
C THR A 339 -10.28 26.24 12.45
N VAL A 340 -8.97 25.98 12.66
CA VAL A 340 -8.31 24.73 12.25
C VAL A 340 -8.77 23.53 13.09
N GLN A 341 -8.87 23.69 14.41
CA GLN A 341 -9.41 22.66 15.28
C GLN A 341 -10.93 22.78 15.31
N SER A 342 -11.60 22.44 14.20
CA SER A 342 -13.07 22.47 14.07
C SER A 342 -13.62 21.31 13.24
N PRO A 343 -14.86 20.83 13.52
CA PRO A 343 -15.44 19.75 12.73
C PRO A 343 -15.53 20.04 11.22
N PRO A 344 -15.92 21.25 10.77
CA PRO A 344 -15.85 21.59 9.35
C PRO A 344 -14.43 21.55 8.79
N ALA A 345 -13.42 21.96 9.55
CA ALA A 345 -12.03 21.86 9.11
C ALA A 345 -11.55 20.41 9.01
N ALA A 346 -11.99 19.50 9.89
CA ALA A 346 -11.71 18.07 9.76
C ALA A 346 -12.38 17.45 8.51
N VAL A 347 -13.62 17.85 8.19
CA VAL A 347 -14.32 17.46 6.95
C VAL A 347 -13.58 17.99 5.73
N ALA A 348 -13.24 19.29 5.71
CA ALA A 348 -12.48 19.89 4.61
C ALA A 348 -11.12 19.19 4.44
N PHE A 349 -10.43 18.90 5.54
CA PHE A 349 -9.17 18.16 5.54
C PHE A 349 -9.29 16.82 4.82
N ILE A 350 -10.26 15.98 5.18
CA ILE A 350 -10.35 14.63 4.58
C ILE A 350 -10.81 14.68 3.12
N LEU A 351 -11.70 15.63 2.77
CA LEU A 351 -12.16 15.81 1.39
C LEU A 351 -11.04 16.34 0.49
N ILE A 352 -10.31 17.38 0.93
CA ILE A 352 -9.15 17.92 0.19
C ILE A 352 -8.07 16.83 0.07
N SER A 353 -7.81 16.08 1.13
CA SER A 353 -6.86 14.97 1.11
C SER A 353 -7.27 13.90 0.08
N GLY A 354 -8.54 13.52 0.04
CA GLY A 354 -9.08 12.58 -0.94
C GLY A 354 -8.97 13.09 -2.38
N LEU A 355 -9.30 14.37 -2.62
CA LEU A 355 -9.18 14.99 -3.95
C LEU A 355 -7.71 15.07 -4.41
N LEU A 356 -6.81 15.52 -3.54
CA LEU A 356 -5.38 15.62 -3.87
C LEU A 356 -4.80 14.23 -4.18
N GLN A 357 -5.19 13.20 -3.43
CA GLN A 357 -4.79 11.82 -3.73
C GLN A 357 -5.35 11.33 -5.07
N ALA A 358 -6.62 11.62 -5.37
CA ALA A 358 -7.19 11.26 -6.67
C ALA A 358 -6.42 11.93 -7.80
N VAL A 359 -6.14 13.23 -7.69
CA VAL A 359 -5.35 13.98 -8.67
C VAL A 359 -3.94 13.43 -8.80
N TYR A 360 -3.29 13.06 -7.69
CA TYR A 360 -1.97 12.43 -7.70
C TYR A 360 -1.97 11.12 -8.51
N TRP A 361 -2.90 10.21 -8.24
CA TRP A 361 -2.97 8.94 -8.96
C TRP A 361 -3.36 9.11 -10.43
N ILE A 362 -4.26 10.03 -10.74
CA ILE A 362 -4.61 10.37 -12.13
C ILE A 362 -3.40 10.97 -12.84
N ARG A 363 -2.64 11.85 -12.19
CA ARG A 363 -1.39 12.40 -12.75
C ARG A 363 -0.37 11.30 -13.04
N GLN A 364 -0.23 10.32 -12.16
CA GLN A 364 0.74 9.23 -12.30
C GLN A 364 0.39 8.25 -13.43
N GLY A 365 -0.87 8.25 -13.90
CA GLY A 365 -1.37 7.30 -14.89
C GLY A 365 -2.24 6.18 -14.30
N GLY A 366 -2.61 6.26 -13.01
CA GLY A 366 -3.38 5.23 -12.33
C GLY A 366 -2.54 4.01 -11.99
N ASP A 367 -3.08 2.83 -12.27
CA ASP A 367 -2.45 1.54 -12.00
C ASP A 367 -2.84 0.53 -13.10
N PHE A 368 -2.16 -0.61 -13.17
CA PHE A 368 -2.56 -1.71 -14.05
C PHE A 368 -3.65 -2.58 -13.43
N MET A 369 -3.84 -2.52 -12.11
CA MET A 369 -4.89 -3.25 -11.41
C MET A 369 -6.18 -2.42 -11.35
N HIS A 370 -7.29 -2.94 -11.87
CA HIS A 370 -8.57 -2.23 -11.96
C HIS A 370 -9.03 -1.62 -10.61
N GLY A 371 -9.19 -0.30 -10.57
CA GLY A 371 -9.78 0.44 -9.44
C GLY A 371 -8.91 0.59 -8.19
N ARG A 372 -7.88 -0.24 -7.98
CA ARG A 372 -7.08 -0.34 -6.74
C ARG A 372 -6.68 1.00 -6.13
N VAL A 373 -5.90 1.80 -6.86
CA VAL A 373 -5.33 3.04 -6.30
C VAL A 373 -6.35 4.16 -6.08
N LEU A 374 -7.52 4.09 -6.72
CA LEU A 374 -8.62 5.05 -6.53
C LEU A 374 -9.55 4.68 -5.37
N LEU A 375 -9.41 3.50 -4.77
CA LEU A 375 -10.17 3.12 -3.56
C LEU A 375 -9.82 4.01 -2.37
N THR A 376 -8.55 4.35 -2.19
CA THR A 376 -8.06 5.21 -1.12
C THR A 376 -8.66 6.62 -1.16
N PRO A 377 -8.57 7.38 -2.27
CA PRO A 377 -9.22 8.68 -2.35
C PRO A 377 -10.75 8.57 -2.25
N LEU A 378 -11.37 7.54 -2.84
CA LEU A 378 -12.81 7.32 -2.70
C LEU A 378 -13.20 7.14 -1.22
N PHE A 379 -12.46 6.33 -0.45
CA PHE A 379 -12.71 6.13 0.98
C PHE A 379 -12.64 7.44 1.77
N CYS A 380 -11.64 8.29 1.50
CA CYS A 380 -11.53 9.62 2.09
C CYS A 380 -12.73 10.52 1.76
N LEU A 381 -13.18 10.53 0.50
CA LEU A 381 -14.32 11.33 0.04
C LEU A 381 -15.64 10.85 0.66
N LEU A 382 -15.78 9.56 0.88
CA LEU A 382 -16.95 8.95 1.51
C LEU A 382 -16.95 9.09 3.04
N ALA A 383 -15.80 9.36 3.67
CA ALA A 383 -15.68 9.38 5.13
C ALA A 383 -16.70 10.30 5.80
N PRO A 384 -16.88 11.59 5.44
CA PRO A 384 -17.84 12.48 6.11
C PRO A 384 -19.30 12.05 6.03
N VAL A 385 -19.64 11.15 5.10
CA VAL A 385 -20.99 10.65 4.84
C VAL A 385 -21.08 9.13 4.99
N ALA A 386 -20.10 8.48 5.63
CA ALA A 386 -20.06 7.02 5.81
C ALA A 386 -21.36 6.48 6.43
N VAL A 387 -21.88 7.19 7.44
CA VAL A 387 -23.24 7.04 7.98
C VAL A 387 -23.92 8.40 7.94
N ILE A 388 -25.24 8.43 7.77
CA ILE A 388 -26.05 9.66 7.82
C ILE A 388 -27.13 9.55 8.89
N PRO A 389 -27.43 10.62 9.64
CA PRO A 389 -28.52 10.63 10.59
C PRO A 389 -29.83 11.00 9.89
N LEU A 390 -30.79 10.07 9.91
CA LEU A 390 -32.19 10.34 9.59
C LEU A 390 -32.89 10.88 10.84
N MET A 391 -33.23 12.17 10.87
CA MET A 391 -33.94 12.76 12.02
C MET A 391 -35.42 12.35 11.99
N LEU A 392 -35.91 11.79 13.08
CA LEU A 392 -37.32 11.42 13.20
C LEU A 392 -38.15 12.67 13.57
N PRO A 393 -39.37 12.83 13.02
CA PRO A 393 -40.25 13.95 13.35
C PRO A 393 -40.50 14.01 14.87
N ASP A 394 -40.10 15.11 15.50
CA ASP A 394 -40.39 15.38 16.90
C ASP A 394 -41.57 16.36 16.97
N ARG A 395 -42.67 15.95 17.63
CA ARG A 395 -43.93 16.72 17.71
C ARG A 395 -43.74 18.11 18.34
N SER A 396 -42.62 18.35 19.01
CA SER A 396 -42.38 19.52 19.85
C SER A 396 -41.64 20.70 19.19
N ARG A 397 -40.94 20.52 18.04
CA ARG A 397 -39.97 21.53 17.55
C ARG A 397 -39.97 21.81 16.05
N MET A 398 -40.68 21.05 15.24
CA MET A 398 -40.65 21.20 13.78
C MET A 398 -42.08 21.39 13.26
N ALA A 399 -42.29 22.37 12.37
CA ALA A 399 -43.59 22.55 11.70
C ALA A 399 -43.97 21.22 11.04
N ARG A 400 -45.16 20.69 11.37
CA ARG A 400 -45.54 19.28 11.12
C ARG A 400 -45.25 18.83 9.67
N GLY A 401 -45.40 19.69 8.66
CA GLY A 401 -45.13 19.36 7.25
C GLY A 401 -43.65 19.22 6.85
N ALA A 402 -42.77 20.13 7.30
CA ALA A 402 -41.37 20.16 6.86
C ALA A 402 -40.55 18.96 7.38
N GLY A 403 -40.89 18.46 8.57
CA GLY A 403 -40.22 17.30 9.18
C GLY A 403 -40.46 15.98 8.45
N TYR A 404 -41.70 15.73 8.01
CA TYR A 404 -42.02 14.53 7.22
C TYR A 404 -41.45 14.59 5.81
N LEU A 405 -41.46 15.77 5.16
CA LEU A 405 -40.83 15.96 3.85
C LEU A 405 -39.32 15.67 3.91
N TYR A 406 -38.63 16.12 4.95
CA TYR A 406 -37.20 15.81 5.14
C TYR A 406 -36.95 14.33 5.36
N ALA A 407 -37.70 13.70 6.29
CA ALA A 407 -37.53 12.28 6.57
C ALA A 407 -37.82 11.44 5.32
N GLY A 408 -38.87 11.80 4.56
CA GLY A 408 -39.21 11.20 3.27
C GLY A 408 -38.11 11.38 2.22
N ALA A 409 -37.65 12.61 1.99
CA ALA A 409 -36.60 12.89 1.00
C ALA A 409 -35.27 12.19 1.34
N THR A 410 -34.89 12.18 2.63
CA THR A 410 -33.70 11.45 3.11
C THR A 410 -33.84 9.95 2.92
N ALA A 411 -35.01 9.39 3.23
CA ALA A 411 -35.29 7.99 3.01
C ALA A 411 -35.24 7.63 1.52
N VAL A 412 -35.83 8.43 0.62
CA VAL A 412 -35.81 8.20 -0.83
C VAL A 412 -34.38 8.25 -1.37
N LEU A 413 -33.60 9.27 -1.02
CA LEU A 413 -32.20 9.36 -1.44
C LEU A 413 -31.36 8.20 -0.90
N TRP A 414 -31.59 7.80 0.36
CA TRP A 414 -30.90 6.65 0.93
C TRP A 414 -31.30 5.33 0.26
N LEU A 415 -32.59 5.13 -0.05
CA LEU A 415 -33.09 3.97 -0.78
C LEU A 415 -32.50 3.92 -2.20
N ALA A 416 -32.31 5.07 -2.86
CA ALA A 416 -31.62 5.14 -4.15
C ALA A 416 -30.15 4.73 -4.03
N VAL A 417 -29.44 5.16 -2.98
CA VAL A 417 -28.06 4.71 -2.71
C VAL A 417 -28.02 3.21 -2.43
N ALA A 418 -28.96 2.68 -1.65
CA ALA A 418 -29.05 1.24 -1.36
C ALA A 418 -29.37 0.41 -2.62
N GLY A 419 -30.30 0.89 -3.46
CA GLY A 419 -30.63 0.27 -4.75
C GLY A 419 -29.45 0.27 -5.71
N TRP A 420 -28.73 1.40 -5.81
CA TRP A 420 -27.48 1.48 -6.56
C TRP A 420 -26.43 0.50 -6.00
N ALA A 421 -26.28 0.43 -4.68
CA ALA A 421 -25.30 -0.46 -4.04
C ALA A 421 -25.58 -1.93 -4.35
N LEU A 422 -26.85 -2.34 -4.34
CA LEU A 422 -27.27 -3.69 -4.73
C LEU A 422 -26.97 -3.98 -6.21
N TRP A 423 -27.24 -3.03 -7.10
CA TRP A 423 -26.92 -3.17 -8.53
C TRP A 423 -25.39 -3.26 -8.75
N ALA A 424 -24.63 -2.32 -8.19
CA ALA A 424 -23.17 -2.27 -8.33
C ALA A 424 -22.50 -3.51 -7.72
N ALA A 425 -23.04 -4.04 -6.62
CA ALA A 425 -22.53 -5.25 -5.99
C ALA A 425 -22.61 -6.50 -6.88
N ASN A 426 -23.56 -6.51 -7.84
CA ASN A 426 -23.82 -7.57 -8.80
C ASN A 426 -23.42 -7.20 -10.24
N SER A 427 -22.73 -6.07 -10.43
CA SER A 427 -22.24 -5.65 -11.75
C SER A 427 -21.18 -6.63 -12.28
N PRO A 428 -21.16 -6.93 -13.59
CA PRO A 428 -20.13 -7.78 -14.21
C PRO A 428 -18.73 -7.13 -14.24
N GLY A 429 -18.59 -5.90 -13.74
CA GLY A 429 -17.31 -5.18 -13.71
C GLY A 429 -16.79 -4.92 -15.12
N MET A 430 -15.53 -5.28 -15.38
CA MET A 430 -14.89 -5.11 -16.69
C MET A 430 -15.38 -6.08 -17.78
N GLY A 431 -16.37 -6.94 -17.52
CA GLY A 431 -16.98 -7.80 -18.56
C GLY A 431 -15.97 -8.76 -19.19
N ALA A 432 -15.89 -8.82 -20.52
CA ALA A 432 -14.98 -9.71 -21.25
C ALA A 432 -13.50 -9.26 -21.19
N ASP A 433 -13.25 -7.97 -21.00
CA ASP A 433 -11.89 -7.41 -20.97
C ASP A 433 -11.19 -7.65 -19.63
N ALA A 434 -11.92 -8.12 -18.62
CA ALA A 434 -11.43 -8.32 -17.26
C ALA A 434 -10.18 -9.21 -17.18
N THR A 435 -10.01 -10.16 -18.10
CA THR A 435 -8.91 -11.16 -18.08
C THR A 435 -7.93 -11.03 -19.23
N ARG A 436 -8.00 -9.94 -20.00
CA ARG A 436 -7.10 -9.69 -21.13
C ARG A 436 -6.31 -8.42 -20.90
N VAL A 437 -5.00 -8.48 -21.17
CA VAL A 437 -4.18 -7.27 -21.22
C VAL A 437 -4.51 -6.55 -22.53
N THR A 438 -5.48 -5.63 -22.47
CA THR A 438 -5.86 -4.77 -23.61
C THR A 438 -4.84 -3.65 -23.81
N TYR A 439 -5.00 -2.83 -24.86
CA TYR A 439 -4.16 -1.67 -25.12
C TYR A 439 -4.09 -0.68 -23.94
N THR A 440 -5.15 -0.61 -23.12
CA THR A 440 -5.15 0.24 -21.91
C THR A 440 -4.22 -0.28 -20.82
N GLY A 441 -3.84 -1.56 -20.86
CA GLY A 441 -2.99 -2.20 -19.86
C GLY A 441 -3.65 -2.43 -18.49
N ILE A 442 -4.95 -2.14 -18.34
CA ILE A 442 -5.70 -2.29 -17.08
C ILE A 442 -6.40 -3.65 -17.07
N VAL A 443 -6.28 -4.38 -15.96
CA VAL A 443 -6.80 -5.74 -15.81
C VAL A 443 -7.47 -5.90 -14.45
N ASP A 444 -8.54 -6.70 -14.40
CA ASP A 444 -9.07 -7.23 -13.13
C ASP A 444 -8.19 -8.41 -12.71
N GLU A 445 -7.16 -8.11 -11.91
CA GLU A 445 -6.15 -9.11 -11.54
C GLU A 445 -6.72 -10.34 -10.87
N ARG A 446 -7.72 -10.19 -9.99
CA ARG A 446 -8.33 -11.33 -9.31
C ARG A 446 -8.88 -12.30 -10.34
N ARG A 447 -9.65 -11.78 -11.30
CA ARG A 447 -10.26 -12.61 -12.33
C ARG A 447 -9.22 -13.15 -13.31
N PHE A 448 -8.20 -12.35 -13.65
CA PHE A 448 -7.08 -12.78 -14.47
C PHE A 448 -6.36 -13.99 -13.87
N TYR A 449 -5.92 -13.91 -12.62
CA TYR A 449 -5.22 -15.02 -11.96
C TYR A 449 -6.13 -16.20 -11.67
N SER A 450 -7.40 -15.96 -11.34
CA SER A 450 -8.37 -17.05 -11.18
C SER A 450 -8.53 -17.85 -12.47
N GLN A 451 -8.59 -17.18 -13.63
CA GLN A 451 -8.64 -17.86 -14.92
C GLN A 451 -7.30 -18.52 -15.27
N ALA A 452 -6.19 -17.83 -15.06
CA ALA A 452 -4.87 -18.30 -15.47
C ALA A 452 -4.36 -19.51 -14.66
N THR A 453 -4.77 -19.63 -13.40
CA THR A 453 -4.43 -20.76 -12.52
C THR A 453 -5.48 -21.87 -12.53
N GLY A 454 -6.68 -21.61 -13.04
CA GLY A 454 -7.82 -22.52 -12.95
C GLY A 454 -8.47 -22.58 -11.55
N HIS A 455 -8.01 -21.79 -10.58
CA HIS A 455 -8.57 -21.74 -9.23
C HIS A 455 -9.55 -20.58 -9.07
N ALA A 456 -10.74 -20.82 -8.52
CA ALA A 456 -11.70 -19.75 -8.24
C ALA A 456 -11.20 -18.73 -7.20
N HIS A 457 -10.31 -19.19 -6.30
CA HIS A 457 -9.74 -18.44 -5.19
C HIS A 457 -8.27 -18.83 -4.98
N PRO A 458 -7.33 -18.34 -5.80
CA PRO A 458 -5.91 -18.62 -5.59
C PRO A 458 -5.45 -17.89 -4.31
N LEU A 459 -5.15 -18.65 -3.26
CA LEU A 459 -4.84 -18.14 -1.92
C LEU A 459 -3.42 -18.43 -1.48
N THR A 460 -2.82 -19.49 -2.01
CA THR A 460 -1.49 -19.95 -1.62
C THR A 460 -0.54 -19.91 -2.80
N ALA A 461 0.76 -19.83 -2.55
CA ALA A 461 1.75 -19.92 -3.62
C ALA A 461 1.62 -21.25 -4.40
N ALA A 462 1.20 -22.33 -3.73
CA ALA A 462 0.96 -23.62 -4.36
C ALA A 462 -0.18 -23.59 -5.40
N ASP A 463 -1.24 -22.80 -5.18
CA ASP A 463 -2.33 -22.64 -6.16
C ASP A 463 -1.80 -22.00 -7.47
N TYR A 464 -0.74 -21.21 -7.36
CA TYR A 464 -0.07 -20.59 -8.50
C TYR A 464 0.88 -21.52 -9.26
N LEU A 465 1.13 -22.75 -8.79
CA LEU A 465 1.89 -23.74 -9.58
C LEU A 465 1.15 -24.13 -10.86
N ASP A 466 -0.17 -24.00 -10.88
CA ASP A 466 -0.99 -24.27 -12.06
C ASP A 466 -1.02 -23.08 -13.05
N TYR A 467 -0.35 -21.97 -12.71
CA TYR A 467 -0.06 -20.92 -13.69
C TYR A 467 0.96 -21.43 -14.74
N PRO A 468 0.76 -21.14 -16.04
CA PRO A 468 1.69 -21.56 -17.09
C PRO A 468 3.15 -21.21 -16.74
N ARG A 469 4.08 -22.15 -16.98
CA ARG A 469 5.53 -22.08 -16.66
C ARG A 469 5.95 -22.34 -15.22
N MET A 470 5.05 -22.29 -14.23
CA MET A 470 5.47 -22.39 -12.82
C MET A 470 5.93 -23.79 -12.40
N ARG A 471 5.27 -24.87 -12.83
CA ARG A 471 5.80 -26.22 -12.60
C ARG A 471 7.10 -26.48 -13.37
N ALA A 472 7.19 -25.94 -14.59
CA ALA A 472 8.36 -26.10 -15.44
C ALA A 472 9.62 -25.46 -14.84
N VAL A 473 9.50 -24.33 -14.12
CA VAL A 473 10.67 -23.70 -13.47
C VAL A 473 11.25 -24.58 -12.37
N LEU A 474 10.39 -25.24 -11.58
CA LEU A 474 10.82 -26.15 -10.53
C LEU A 474 11.54 -27.37 -11.13
N THR A 475 10.98 -27.92 -12.22
CA THR A 475 11.61 -29.01 -12.96
C THR A 475 12.96 -28.60 -13.55
N ALA A 476 13.08 -27.37 -14.06
CA ALA A 476 14.34 -26.85 -14.58
C ALA A 476 15.41 -26.72 -13.47
N ILE A 477 15.05 -26.17 -12.30
CA ILE A 477 15.94 -26.08 -11.13
C ILE A 477 16.42 -27.47 -10.69
N GLU A 478 15.51 -28.45 -10.60
CA GLU A 478 15.84 -29.83 -10.21
C GLU A 478 16.79 -30.50 -11.23
N ASN A 479 16.64 -30.17 -12.52
CA ASN A 479 17.49 -30.70 -13.59
C ASN A 479 18.85 -29.99 -13.71
N THR A 480 19.08 -28.89 -12.98
CA THR A 480 20.33 -28.11 -13.01
C THR A 480 21.00 -28.03 -11.63
N PRO A 481 21.38 -29.15 -10.99
CA PRO A 481 21.89 -29.13 -9.62
C PRO A 481 23.18 -28.30 -9.44
N ASP A 482 23.97 -28.15 -10.50
CA ASP A 482 25.18 -27.32 -10.52
C ASP A 482 24.91 -25.82 -10.70
N GLY A 483 23.63 -25.39 -10.74
CA GLY A 483 23.23 -23.98 -10.88
C GLY A 483 22.98 -23.55 -12.32
N ALA A 484 22.06 -22.61 -12.50
CA ALA A 484 21.72 -22.04 -13.80
C ALA A 484 21.00 -20.69 -13.69
N LEU A 485 21.09 -19.90 -14.77
CA LEU A 485 20.17 -18.83 -15.07
C LEU A 485 19.02 -19.39 -15.90
N LEU A 486 17.79 -19.19 -15.43
CA LEU A 486 16.57 -19.63 -16.08
C LEU A 486 15.86 -18.42 -16.71
N LEU A 487 15.64 -18.50 -18.02
CA LEU A 487 14.91 -17.51 -18.82
C LEU A 487 13.57 -18.10 -19.31
N PRO A 488 12.51 -17.29 -19.38
CA PRO A 488 11.20 -17.77 -19.82
C PRO A 488 11.24 -18.10 -21.32
N ALA A 489 11.09 -19.38 -21.67
CA ALA A 489 11.12 -19.84 -23.07
C ALA A 489 9.90 -19.38 -23.88
N GLY A 490 9.90 -19.46 -25.21
CA GLY A 490 8.71 -19.13 -26.00
C GLY A 490 7.50 -20.02 -25.69
N ASP A 491 7.76 -21.30 -25.46
CA ASP A 491 6.80 -22.31 -25.01
C ASP A 491 6.64 -22.29 -23.49
N TYR A 492 5.40 -22.43 -23.03
CA TYR A 492 5.03 -22.24 -21.62
C TYR A 492 5.38 -23.44 -20.72
N ASP A 493 5.94 -24.51 -21.29
CA ASP A 493 6.18 -25.79 -20.61
C ASP A 493 7.68 -26.05 -20.32
N ARG A 494 8.56 -25.13 -20.70
CA ARG A 494 10.00 -25.19 -20.38
C ARG A 494 10.58 -23.81 -20.07
N TRP A 495 11.83 -23.83 -19.61
CA TRP A 495 12.66 -22.66 -19.39
C TRP A 495 13.96 -22.83 -20.15
N ASP A 496 14.45 -21.75 -20.74
CA ASP A 496 15.77 -21.73 -21.36
C ASP A 496 16.82 -21.67 -20.26
N VAL A 497 17.83 -22.53 -20.36
CA VAL A 497 18.82 -22.78 -19.31
C VAL A 497 20.18 -22.27 -19.77
N ILE A 498 20.79 -21.41 -18.97
CA ILE A 498 22.19 -21.00 -19.11
C ILE A 498 22.95 -21.54 -17.90
N PRO A 499 23.82 -22.54 -18.05
CA PRO A 499 24.49 -23.15 -16.90
C PRO A 499 25.37 -22.16 -16.13
N ALA A 500 25.45 -22.37 -14.80
CA ALA A 500 26.41 -21.66 -13.96
C ALA A 500 27.86 -22.07 -14.29
N LEU A 501 28.78 -21.13 -14.07
CA LEU A 501 30.21 -21.39 -14.17
C LEU A 501 30.57 -22.44 -13.10
N PRO A 502 31.11 -23.62 -13.47
CA PRO A 502 31.41 -24.65 -12.49
C PRO A 502 32.53 -24.18 -11.56
N PRO A 503 32.43 -24.44 -10.24
CA PRO A 503 33.54 -24.16 -9.33
C PRO A 503 34.75 -25.03 -9.67
N PRO A 504 35.98 -24.60 -9.30
CA PRO A 504 37.19 -25.40 -9.47
C PRO A 504 37.00 -26.84 -8.97
N PRO A 505 37.55 -27.88 -9.65
CA PRO A 505 37.26 -29.29 -9.35
C PRO A 505 37.55 -29.71 -7.89
N ASP A 506 38.60 -29.14 -7.31
CA ASP A 506 39.02 -29.33 -5.92
C ASP A 506 38.02 -28.75 -4.92
N VAL A 507 37.56 -27.52 -5.19
CA VAL A 507 36.52 -26.82 -4.41
C VAL A 507 35.18 -27.56 -4.53
N ARG A 508 34.82 -27.99 -5.74
CA ARG A 508 33.61 -28.77 -6.01
C ARG A 508 33.61 -30.10 -5.26
N ALA A 509 34.75 -30.80 -5.25
CA ALA A 509 34.92 -32.06 -4.53
C ALA A 509 34.91 -31.86 -3.01
N ALA A 510 35.40 -30.74 -2.49
CA ALA A 510 35.29 -30.37 -1.08
C ALA A 510 33.82 -30.08 -0.69
N MET A 511 33.12 -29.23 -1.45
CA MET A 511 31.71 -28.87 -1.21
C MET A 511 30.77 -30.08 -1.29
N LYS A 512 31.01 -31.02 -2.22
CA LYS A 512 30.23 -32.26 -2.31
C LYS A 512 30.44 -33.20 -1.11
N ARG A 513 31.55 -33.07 -0.36
CA ARG A 513 31.84 -33.87 0.83
C ARG A 513 31.24 -33.28 2.11
N GLU A 514 30.80 -32.02 2.11
CA GLU A 514 30.12 -31.41 3.25
C GLU A 514 28.68 -31.92 3.39
N ALA A 515 28.19 -31.97 4.63
CA ALA A 515 26.82 -32.39 4.94
C ALA A 515 25.83 -31.37 4.36
N GLY A 516 25.22 -31.70 3.22
CA GLY A 516 24.32 -30.83 2.47
C GLY A 516 24.58 -30.80 0.96
N GLY A 517 25.78 -31.23 0.52
CA GLY A 517 26.17 -31.23 -0.89
C GLY A 517 26.39 -29.83 -1.49
N TYR A 518 26.89 -29.79 -2.73
CA TYR A 518 27.02 -28.54 -3.49
C TYR A 518 25.69 -28.20 -4.16
N VAL A 519 25.13 -27.02 -3.86
CA VAL A 519 24.01 -26.43 -4.62
C VAL A 519 24.57 -25.23 -5.38
N GLY A 520 24.51 -25.30 -6.71
CA GLY A 520 25.00 -24.20 -7.54
C GLY A 520 24.09 -22.97 -7.52
N PRO A 521 24.62 -21.81 -7.92
CA PRO A 521 23.86 -20.56 -7.92
C PRO A 521 22.74 -20.64 -8.95
N HIS A 522 21.50 -20.52 -8.48
CA HIS A 522 20.33 -20.40 -9.35
C HIS A 522 19.86 -18.96 -9.42
N THR A 523 19.61 -18.48 -10.64
CA THR A 523 18.92 -17.21 -10.87
C THR A 523 17.74 -17.43 -11.79
N VAL A 524 16.57 -16.89 -11.46
CA VAL A 524 15.42 -16.89 -12.36
C VAL A 524 15.11 -15.45 -12.76
N PHE A 525 15.11 -15.18 -14.07
CA PHE A 525 14.79 -13.87 -14.63
C PHE A 525 13.34 -13.84 -15.09
N PHE A 526 12.43 -13.28 -14.29
CA PHE A 526 11.00 -13.30 -14.58
C PHE A 526 10.22 -12.15 -13.92
N THR A 527 9.20 -11.68 -14.63
CA THR A 527 8.40 -10.51 -14.20
C THR A 527 7.48 -10.80 -13.02
N ASN A 528 6.85 -11.98 -12.97
CA ASN A 528 5.93 -12.34 -11.88
C ASN A 528 6.71 -12.88 -10.68
N LEU A 529 7.19 -11.95 -9.86
CA LEU A 529 8.09 -12.19 -8.74
C LEU A 529 7.44 -12.94 -7.58
N GLY A 530 6.15 -12.73 -7.32
CA GLY A 530 5.51 -13.21 -6.11
C GLY A 530 5.32 -14.73 -6.09
N MET A 531 4.62 -15.24 -7.09
CA MET A 531 4.34 -16.65 -7.31
C MET A 531 5.62 -17.46 -7.45
N LEU A 532 6.59 -16.93 -8.22
CA LEU A 532 7.88 -17.57 -8.42
C LEU A 532 8.65 -17.58 -7.11
N GLY A 533 8.81 -16.41 -6.50
CA GLY A 533 9.57 -16.21 -5.29
C GLY A 533 9.04 -17.01 -4.08
N MET A 534 7.74 -17.25 -4.00
CA MET A 534 7.19 -18.07 -2.92
C MET A 534 7.30 -19.58 -3.17
N ASN A 535 7.38 -20.02 -4.43
CA ASN A 535 7.50 -21.43 -4.78
C ASN A 535 8.95 -21.95 -4.86
N VAL A 536 9.95 -21.06 -4.92
CA VAL A 536 11.38 -21.45 -4.91
C VAL A 536 12.04 -21.25 -3.55
N GLY A 537 13.23 -21.82 -3.37
CA GLY A 537 14.08 -21.64 -2.20
C GLY A 537 14.53 -20.18 -1.99
N LEU A 538 15.00 -19.86 -0.77
CA LEU A 538 15.57 -18.53 -0.48
C LEU A 538 17.01 -18.37 -1.01
N ASP A 539 17.64 -19.49 -1.36
CA ASP A 539 18.93 -19.63 -2.03
C ASP A 539 18.85 -19.39 -3.55
N VAL A 540 17.65 -19.46 -4.14
CA VAL A 540 17.41 -19.11 -5.54
C VAL A 540 17.25 -17.61 -5.66
N ARG A 541 18.11 -16.94 -6.43
CA ARG A 541 17.98 -15.50 -6.73
C ARG A 541 16.86 -15.29 -7.75
N VAL A 542 15.96 -14.34 -7.50
CA VAL A 542 14.85 -14.04 -8.41
C VAL A 542 14.89 -12.56 -8.78
N ILE A 543 15.06 -12.27 -10.07
CA ILE A 543 15.20 -10.92 -10.61
C ILE A 543 14.21 -10.70 -11.76
N ASP A 544 13.84 -9.45 -11.99
CA ASP A 544 12.87 -9.07 -13.00
C ASP A 544 13.44 -8.03 -13.99
N GLN A 545 12.75 -7.87 -15.12
CA GLN A 545 13.10 -6.89 -16.15
C GLN A 545 12.62 -5.46 -15.84
N ILE A 546 11.76 -5.27 -14.82
CA ILE A 546 11.09 -4.00 -14.54
C ILE A 546 11.64 -3.25 -13.31
N GLY A 547 12.49 -3.88 -12.51
CA GLY A 547 13.24 -3.27 -11.42
C GLY A 547 12.63 -3.38 -10.03
N LEU A 548 11.69 -4.30 -9.78
CA LEU A 548 11.13 -4.48 -8.44
C LEU A 548 12.10 -5.17 -7.48
N ALA A 549 12.78 -6.23 -7.95
CA ALA A 549 13.82 -6.95 -7.22
C ALA A 549 15.20 -6.78 -7.86
N ASN A 550 15.25 -6.51 -9.16
CA ASN A 550 16.51 -6.31 -9.89
C ASN A 550 17.04 -4.85 -9.72
N PRO A 551 18.19 -4.65 -9.07
CA PRO A 551 18.73 -3.30 -8.85
C PRO A 551 19.08 -2.59 -10.16
N LEU A 552 19.63 -3.29 -11.15
CA LEU A 552 19.97 -2.68 -12.44
C LEU A 552 18.73 -2.21 -13.18
N ALA A 553 17.71 -3.08 -13.28
CA ALA A 553 16.47 -2.74 -13.97
C ALA A 553 15.74 -1.56 -13.30
N ALA A 554 15.85 -1.41 -11.97
CA ALA A 554 15.26 -0.29 -11.23
C ALA A 554 15.80 1.07 -11.74
N HIS A 555 17.06 1.12 -12.15
CA HIS A 555 17.76 2.32 -12.63
C HIS A 555 17.63 2.57 -14.14
N THR A 556 16.93 1.71 -14.88
CA THR A 556 16.64 1.94 -16.31
C THR A 556 15.55 2.99 -16.50
N ALA A 557 15.52 3.61 -17.68
CA ALA A 557 14.46 4.56 -18.05
C ALA A 557 13.14 3.85 -18.39
N ARG A 558 12.02 4.54 -18.13
CA ARG A 558 10.69 4.08 -18.57
C ARG A 558 10.54 4.13 -20.09
N LEU A 559 9.82 3.16 -20.61
CA LEU A 559 9.29 3.11 -21.96
C LEU A 559 8.09 4.04 -22.08
N THR A 560 8.09 4.90 -23.10
CA THR A 560 7.06 5.91 -23.34
C THR A 560 5.66 5.30 -23.37
N ASP A 561 5.49 4.23 -24.15
CA ASP A 561 4.21 3.53 -24.37
C ASP A 561 4.10 2.21 -23.60
N GLY A 562 4.95 2.02 -22.58
CA GLY A 562 4.87 0.84 -21.73
C GLY A 562 3.61 0.82 -20.85
N ARG A 563 3.12 -0.38 -20.56
CA ARG A 563 2.02 -0.64 -19.61
C ARG A 563 2.42 -0.10 -18.23
N ILE A 564 1.54 0.67 -17.58
CA ILE A 564 1.81 1.22 -16.24
C ILE A 564 2.24 0.12 -15.26
N GLY A 565 3.33 0.36 -14.54
CA GLY A 565 3.90 -0.62 -13.60
C GLY A 565 4.70 -1.75 -14.25
N HIS A 566 4.70 -1.82 -15.58
CA HIS A 566 5.46 -2.77 -16.41
C HIS A 566 6.14 -2.03 -17.57
N ASP A 567 6.51 -0.77 -17.36
CA ASP A 567 7.03 0.13 -18.38
C ASP A 567 8.53 0.35 -18.25
N LYS A 568 9.26 -0.62 -17.71
CA LYS A 568 10.70 -0.77 -17.82
C LYS A 568 11.01 -2.13 -18.44
N ASN A 569 12.15 -2.26 -19.09
CA ASN A 569 12.56 -3.51 -19.71
C ASN A 569 14.09 -3.56 -19.82
N LEU A 570 14.75 -4.16 -18.84
CA LEU A 570 16.14 -4.58 -18.93
C LEU A 570 16.23 -5.90 -19.69
N PHE A 571 17.16 -6.00 -20.65
CA PHE A 571 17.30 -7.21 -21.45
C PHE A 571 17.90 -8.37 -20.65
N PRO A 572 17.52 -9.63 -20.95
CA PRO A 572 18.05 -10.81 -20.28
C PRO A 572 19.59 -10.94 -20.39
N ASP A 573 20.21 -10.36 -21.43
CA ASP A 573 21.66 -10.29 -21.62
C ASP A 573 22.39 -9.72 -20.40
N TRP A 574 21.79 -8.75 -19.71
CA TRP A 574 22.33 -8.20 -18.46
C TRP A 574 22.34 -9.20 -17.32
N ALA A 575 21.32 -10.07 -17.23
CA ALA A 575 21.28 -11.13 -16.23
C ALA A 575 22.36 -12.19 -16.50
N VAL A 576 22.66 -12.49 -17.77
CA VAL A 576 23.77 -13.36 -18.16
C VAL A 576 25.11 -12.73 -17.81
N ALA A 577 25.29 -11.44 -18.16
CA ALA A 577 26.55 -10.72 -17.95
C ALA A 577 26.90 -10.53 -16.46
N GLU A 578 25.90 -10.18 -15.63
CA GLU A 578 26.06 -9.93 -14.19
C GLU A 578 26.35 -11.21 -13.40
N GLY A 579 25.72 -12.31 -13.78
CA GLY A 579 25.76 -13.55 -13.00
C GLY A 579 26.98 -14.43 -13.29
N PRO A 580 27.24 -15.42 -12.42
CA PRO A 580 28.31 -16.39 -12.60
C PRO A 580 27.89 -17.49 -13.59
N PHE A 581 27.57 -17.13 -14.83
CA PHE A 581 27.06 -18.05 -15.86
C PHE A 581 28.03 -18.23 -17.02
N LEU A 582 27.82 -19.26 -17.84
CA LEU A 582 28.52 -19.41 -19.12
C LEU A 582 27.95 -18.40 -20.14
N LYS A 583 28.82 -17.60 -20.75
CA LYS A 583 28.45 -16.39 -21.50
C LYS A 583 28.61 -16.52 -23.02
N GLU A 584 29.10 -17.66 -23.49
CA GLU A 584 29.47 -17.90 -24.88
C GLU A 584 28.65 -19.04 -25.48
N ARG A 585 28.51 -19.06 -26.81
CA ARG A 585 27.93 -20.20 -27.53
C ARG A 585 28.78 -21.47 -27.29
N PRO A 586 28.17 -22.66 -27.15
CA PRO A 586 26.76 -23.01 -27.37
C PRO A 586 25.87 -22.90 -26.11
N TRP A 587 26.34 -22.29 -25.02
CA TRP A 587 25.66 -22.31 -23.72
C TRP A 587 24.55 -21.27 -23.58
N ILE A 588 24.62 -20.20 -24.37
CA ILE A 588 23.59 -19.17 -24.43
C ILE A 588 22.53 -19.49 -25.51
N PRO A 589 21.24 -19.20 -25.28
CA PRO A 589 20.20 -19.34 -26.29
C PRO A 589 20.47 -18.53 -27.55
N GLN A 590 20.07 -19.05 -28.73
CA GLN A 590 20.38 -18.44 -30.02
C GLN A 590 19.81 -17.02 -30.23
N TYR A 591 18.75 -16.66 -29.49
CA TYR A 591 18.13 -15.35 -29.56
C TYR A 591 18.85 -14.28 -28.72
N LEU A 592 19.80 -14.67 -27.86
CA LEU A 592 20.67 -13.74 -27.16
C LEU A 592 21.89 -13.42 -28.02
N ASP A 593 22.34 -12.17 -27.91
CA ASP A 593 23.48 -11.68 -28.64
C ASP A 593 24.74 -11.75 -27.76
N GLU A 594 25.71 -12.56 -28.16
CA GLU A 594 26.96 -12.74 -27.43
C GLU A 594 27.74 -11.41 -27.34
N GLU A 595 27.66 -10.56 -28.36
CA GLU A 595 28.29 -9.24 -28.35
C GLU A 595 27.64 -8.34 -27.28
N TRP A 596 26.31 -8.38 -27.14
CA TRP A 596 25.61 -7.62 -26.11
C TRP A 596 25.96 -8.09 -24.71
N ILE A 597 26.13 -9.40 -24.49
CA ILE A 597 26.56 -9.95 -23.20
C ILE A 597 27.97 -9.44 -22.86
N ARG A 598 28.91 -9.47 -23.82
CA ARG A 598 30.28 -8.97 -23.62
C ARG A 598 30.32 -7.46 -23.37
N GLN A 599 29.52 -6.70 -24.10
CA GLN A 599 29.37 -5.26 -23.89
C GLN A 599 28.77 -4.95 -22.51
N ALA A 600 27.75 -5.69 -22.08
CA ALA A 600 27.11 -5.54 -20.77
C ALA A 600 28.11 -5.87 -19.64
N GLU A 601 28.91 -6.93 -19.79
CA GLU A 601 29.96 -7.26 -18.82
C GLU A 601 31.04 -6.18 -18.71
N ALA A 602 31.42 -5.57 -19.83
CA ALA A 602 32.32 -4.42 -19.80
C ALA A 602 31.64 -3.20 -19.14
N ALA A 603 30.37 -2.94 -19.43
CA ALA A 603 29.60 -1.83 -18.88
C ALA A 603 29.38 -1.93 -17.36
N LEU A 604 29.25 -3.14 -16.82
CA LEU A 604 29.15 -3.37 -15.37
C LEU A 604 30.40 -2.91 -14.59
N LYS A 605 31.54 -2.72 -15.26
CA LYS A 605 32.78 -2.17 -14.65
C LYS A 605 32.78 -0.64 -14.55
N CYS A 606 31.69 0.02 -14.97
CA CYS A 606 31.52 1.44 -14.79
C CYS A 606 31.56 1.80 -13.30
N PRO A 607 32.40 2.76 -12.85
CA PRO A 607 32.58 3.05 -11.43
C PRO A 607 31.27 3.37 -10.70
N GLU A 608 30.38 4.15 -11.32
CA GLU A 608 29.07 4.48 -10.75
C GLU A 608 28.19 3.24 -10.55
N THR A 609 28.21 2.31 -11.52
CA THR A 609 27.46 1.06 -11.47
C THR A 609 27.99 0.17 -10.36
N ASP A 610 29.32 0.03 -10.28
CA ASP A 610 29.99 -0.78 -9.26
C ASP A 610 29.71 -0.23 -7.85
N GLU A 611 29.80 1.08 -7.65
CA GLU A 611 29.48 1.72 -6.36
C GLU A 611 28.04 1.47 -5.90
N VAL A 612 27.06 1.60 -6.81
CA VAL A 612 25.65 1.35 -6.49
C VAL A 612 25.40 -0.12 -6.14
N LEU A 613 26.00 -1.06 -6.89
CA LEU A 613 25.88 -2.49 -6.61
C LEU A 613 26.61 -2.88 -5.32
N GLU A 614 27.79 -2.31 -5.06
CA GLU A 614 28.58 -2.54 -3.85
C GLU A 614 27.83 -2.03 -2.61
N ALA A 615 27.16 -0.88 -2.70
CA ALA A 615 26.36 -0.31 -1.61
C ALA A 615 25.30 -1.31 -1.07
N ILE A 616 24.74 -2.14 -1.94
CA ILE A 616 23.66 -3.10 -1.61
C ILE A 616 24.13 -4.56 -1.47
N ARG A 617 25.31 -4.94 -1.98
CA ARG A 617 25.84 -6.31 -1.94
C ARG A 617 26.99 -6.52 -0.95
N ALA A 618 27.85 -5.52 -0.73
CA ALA A 618 28.99 -5.69 0.17
C ALA A 618 28.56 -5.94 1.63
N PRO A 619 29.40 -6.56 2.48
CA PRO A 619 29.07 -6.76 3.89
C PRO A 619 28.66 -5.47 4.61
N MET A 620 27.57 -5.52 5.38
CA MET A 620 27.04 -4.35 6.09
C MET A 620 27.80 -4.12 7.40
N GLY A 621 28.66 -3.10 7.41
CA GLY A 621 29.31 -2.58 8.62
C GLY A 621 28.96 -1.11 8.87
N PHE A 622 29.36 -0.57 10.02
CA PHE A 622 29.07 0.83 10.39
C PHE A 622 29.54 1.86 9.35
N ARG A 623 30.74 1.66 8.76
CA ARG A 623 31.27 2.53 7.71
C ARG A 623 30.43 2.49 6.44
N ARG A 624 30.00 1.31 5.99
CA ARG A 624 29.14 1.14 4.81
C ARG A 624 27.77 1.77 5.05
N PHE A 625 27.19 1.54 6.22
CA PHE A 625 25.91 2.16 6.59
C PHE A 625 25.99 3.69 6.51
N LEU A 626 27.03 4.31 7.08
CA LEU A 626 27.18 5.77 7.05
C LEU A 626 27.48 6.29 5.63
N SER A 627 28.30 5.60 4.85
CA SER A 627 28.55 5.91 3.44
C SER A 627 27.23 5.88 2.66
N ASN A 628 26.44 4.82 2.79
CA ASN A 628 25.12 4.71 2.18
C ASN A 628 24.18 5.85 2.59
N VAL A 629 24.18 6.27 3.87
CA VAL A 629 23.38 7.43 4.32
C VAL A 629 23.79 8.72 3.60
N VAL A 630 25.09 8.96 3.42
CA VAL A 630 25.60 10.16 2.76
C VAL A 630 25.30 10.14 1.26
N HIS A 631 25.49 9.00 0.59
CA HIS A 631 25.36 8.86 -0.86
C HIS A 631 23.97 8.44 -1.34
N ALA A 632 23.00 8.18 -0.45
CA ALA A 632 21.67 7.70 -0.83
C ALA A 632 20.98 8.59 -1.88
N ALA A 633 21.20 9.91 -1.85
CA ALA A 633 20.64 10.84 -2.83
C ALA A 633 21.24 10.67 -4.23
N GLU A 634 22.55 10.39 -4.30
CA GLU A 634 23.30 10.12 -5.52
C GLU A 634 22.90 8.78 -6.11
N TYR A 635 22.91 7.72 -5.29
CA TYR A 635 22.48 6.38 -5.71
C TYR A 635 21.01 6.37 -6.17
N THR A 636 20.12 7.15 -5.56
CA THR A 636 18.72 7.27 -6.03
C THR A 636 18.62 7.91 -7.42
N ARG A 637 19.55 8.82 -7.76
CA ARG A 637 19.56 9.55 -9.04
C ARG A 637 20.32 8.81 -10.14
N TYR A 638 21.19 7.87 -9.79
CA TYR A 638 21.89 7.02 -10.73
C TYR A 638 20.91 6.39 -11.73
N ARG A 639 21.34 6.30 -12.99
CA ARG A 639 20.59 5.73 -14.10
C ARG A 639 21.54 4.93 -14.98
N ILE A 640 21.05 3.84 -15.53
CA ILE A 640 21.78 2.98 -16.45
C ILE A 640 21.00 2.90 -17.78
N ASP A 641 21.69 2.94 -18.91
CA ASP A 641 21.06 2.62 -20.19
C ASP A 641 20.92 1.09 -20.32
N ARG A 642 19.73 0.66 -20.75
CA ARG A 642 19.47 -0.76 -20.96
C ARG A 642 20.20 -1.31 -22.19
N VAL A 643 20.64 -0.47 -23.12
CA VAL A 643 21.42 -0.86 -24.31
C VAL A 643 22.90 -0.81 -23.93
N PRO A 644 23.62 -1.96 -23.90
CA PRO A 644 24.99 -2.03 -23.42
C PRO A 644 25.96 -1.06 -24.12
N LEU A 645 25.84 -0.91 -25.45
CA LEU A 645 26.65 0.03 -26.23
C LEU A 645 26.50 1.48 -25.76
N TYR A 646 25.28 1.92 -25.46
CA TYR A 646 25.03 3.28 -24.97
C TYR A 646 25.52 3.47 -23.54
N GLU A 647 25.46 2.41 -22.74
CA GLU A 647 26.00 2.42 -21.38
C GLU A 647 27.54 2.51 -21.38
N LEU A 648 28.23 1.78 -22.25
CA LEU A 648 29.67 1.91 -22.44
C LEU A 648 30.06 3.34 -22.84
N ALA A 649 29.30 3.93 -23.77
CA ALA A 649 29.50 5.33 -24.16
C ALA A 649 29.25 6.31 -23.00
N ARG A 650 28.22 6.09 -22.19
CA ARG A 650 27.93 6.89 -20.98
C ARG A 650 29.09 6.84 -19.99
N CYS A 651 29.68 5.67 -19.81
CA CYS A 651 30.76 5.44 -18.86
C CYS A 651 32.17 5.70 -19.42
N GLY A 652 32.30 6.05 -20.71
CA GLY A 652 33.60 6.26 -21.36
C GLY A 652 34.47 5.00 -21.41
N LEU A 653 33.85 3.82 -21.42
CA LEU A 653 34.54 2.53 -21.45
C LEU A 653 34.74 2.04 -22.90
N PRO A 654 35.83 1.31 -23.20
CA PRO A 654 36.08 0.79 -24.54
C PRO A 654 35.04 -0.28 -24.90
N VAL A 655 34.61 -0.28 -26.16
CA VAL A 655 33.77 -1.34 -26.71
C VAL A 655 34.62 -2.60 -26.92
N PRO A 656 34.22 -3.77 -26.39
CA PRO A 656 34.92 -5.03 -26.65
C PRO A 656 35.01 -5.34 -28.15
N GLU A 657 36.03 -6.09 -28.55
CA GLU A 657 36.14 -6.55 -29.94
C GLU A 657 34.93 -7.43 -30.32
N PRO A 658 34.29 -7.19 -31.48
CA PRO A 658 33.12 -7.95 -31.90
C PRO A 658 33.48 -9.42 -32.14
N VAL A 659 32.55 -10.32 -31.78
CA VAL A 659 32.72 -11.77 -31.97
C VAL A 659 32.53 -12.14 -33.45
N ASP A 660 31.52 -11.54 -34.07
CA ASP A 660 31.20 -11.72 -35.48
C ASP A 660 31.74 -10.54 -36.31
N PRO A 661 32.17 -10.78 -37.56
CA PRO A 661 32.53 -9.69 -38.46
C PRO A 661 31.32 -8.75 -38.64
N PRO A 662 31.54 -7.43 -38.77
CA PRO A 662 30.46 -6.47 -38.92
C PRO A 662 29.58 -6.86 -40.10
N TYR A 663 28.26 -6.90 -39.89
CA TYR A 663 27.30 -7.26 -40.92
C TYR A 663 27.47 -6.34 -42.14
N THR A 664 28.02 -6.86 -43.23
CA THR A 664 28.29 -6.12 -44.47
C THR A 664 27.04 -5.96 -45.35
N GLY A 665 25.85 -6.28 -44.84
CA GLY A 665 24.64 -6.43 -45.64
C GLY A 665 24.50 -7.83 -46.24
N LEU A 666 23.30 -8.16 -46.72
CA LEU A 666 23.12 -9.22 -47.70
C LEU A 666 23.89 -8.81 -48.97
N PRO A 667 24.53 -9.75 -49.69
CA PRO A 667 24.97 -9.49 -51.05
C PRO A 667 23.79 -8.89 -51.84
N PRO A 668 24.01 -7.91 -52.73
CA PRO A 668 22.95 -7.33 -53.56
C PRO A 668 22.18 -8.37 -54.42
N THR A 669 22.64 -9.62 -54.46
CA THR A 669 22.00 -10.73 -55.16
C THR A 669 21.00 -11.54 -54.32
N GLY A 670 20.77 -11.23 -53.05
CA GLY A 670 19.87 -12.00 -52.19
C GLY A 670 20.37 -13.44 -51.92
N PRO A 671 19.60 -14.25 -51.15
CA PRO A 671 19.90 -15.67 -50.95
C PRO A 671 19.76 -16.50 -52.23
#